data_AF-W2XT35-F1
#
_entry.id   AF-W2XT35-F1
#
_cell.length_a   1.000
_cell.length_b   1.000
_cell.length_c   1.000
_cell.angle_alpha   90.00
_cell.angle_beta   90.00
_cell.angle_gamma   90.00
#
_symmetry.space_group_name_H-M   'P 1'
#
loop_
_entity.id
_entity.type
_entity.pdbx_description
1 polymer ?
#
loop_
_entity_poly.entity_id
_entity_poly.type
_entity_poly.pdbx_seq_one_letter_code
_entity_poly.pdbx_strand_id
1 'polypeptide(L)'
;MEAERGVDSQTRDSNGRLVHPFLQPALKYPRHRVDDPRTSSGKVFTDNCMASDALFYGANQDADGKNRGEVDGTLVLDLCAWDTHALATMVLAIMAEEVSGYKVSISKGGLGVDITERMSSVGSGTCTPTHLNVEVWTSSTLSDLRVYFNESYQVGGVGYFGLSGVYTTRQFVQDGMKATPPYFPDFWKHYKTSDALIDALDVVSFKSKSKYYPPADTICTDGTMGCEDNCERTQACTEREGNGDNCLVLALMVPDYDQGYFQAVFDNLDIPAYFCFIGYDGVNQFAADAAQSGDRVLFYHYEPDLFHVTNKGKFDRVSLPRTDPERVKLATGDYGESGFGKKTSNPVDVDYPSLLLSKFAAHVVKDLPIASLFSKFTLSDTDINALLSEYSIAMSGTDPEPYFRAACNWVKANYDTWSDWHDRLPLCTFDDHIVSHVTECDDNTSIHEIQFAWKAPNPGNMSLPNNCDGGVAALPDTIATSRSCDWIEANQRTWSGWIDKKPECDSSFYAYHVSDCDSDAYRTVKYFWKLPYASNILLSGECSGGDILPEDVSIDCEYMPTSSPTFKALAALAAIVAVLLTAAAVVVIKQRNAPIIRRSQYEMLLLMIFGGFFTTGAAVAYAGRPTGMLCGIRPVLVCMGFTTIFGALVMKSLRVYRVFMKSAMKRVKVTLFTILKFLAIFYVGDIIIFIGWYAADYPEPTITTEEASEFHGTVDKISCSSSSFIFTALLIFWKTILLVLGLYLSFLIRNVSVDFQESPWIFGSVVVVLVGCVLVMPMSYLVRMRAATYYVFLACTLLICTMVIMGLMLVPKLFRLKEVGTVSSGSSKSVVSVRSRHSLLSAKSRSILNVNDAAGNSTAPGSRRSSQQTVQVKPLHNLETITNSSSSAN
;
A
#
# COMPACT_ATOMS: atom_id res chain seq x y z
N MET A 1 -40.84 15.81 23.80
CA MET A 1 -40.66 14.35 23.83
C MET A 1 -40.01 13.87 25.13
N GLU A 2 -38.74 14.18 25.42
CA GLU A 2 -38.02 13.68 26.63
C GLU A 2 -38.81 13.86 27.93
N ALA A 3 -39.24 15.10 28.23
CA ALA A 3 -39.98 15.44 29.45
C ALA A 3 -41.37 14.79 29.55
N GLU A 4 -41.98 14.42 28.43
CA GLU A 4 -43.28 13.72 28.40
C GLU A 4 -43.11 12.20 28.61
N ARG A 5 -41.94 11.67 28.24
CA ARG A 5 -41.60 10.24 28.30
C ARG A 5 -40.81 9.84 29.53
N GLY A 6 -40.23 10.80 30.25
CA GLY A 6 -39.42 10.56 31.45
C GLY A 6 -38.06 9.90 31.15
N VAL A 7 -37.53 10.10 29.94
CA VAL A 7 -36.25 9.53 29.48
C VAL A 7 -35.29 10.61 29.01
N ASP A 8 -33.99 10.36 29.19
CA ASP A 8 -32.89 11.23 28.76
C ASP A 8 -32.30 10.69 27.44
N SER A 9 -32.28 11.52 26.39
CA SER A 9 -31.70 11.18 25.08
C SER A 9 -30.21 10.83 25.13
N GLN A 10 -29.48 11.31 26.14
CA GLN A 10 -28.04 11.10 26.33
C GLN A 10 -27.71 9.79 27.08
N THR A 11 -28.72 9.03 27.52
CA THR A 11 -28.53 7.72 28.16
C THR A 11 -27.78 6.78 27.22
N ARG A 12 -26.68 6.16 27.69
CA ARG A 12 -25.86 5.22 26.89
C ARG A 12 -25.86 3.78 27.43
N ASP A 13 -25.75 2.82 26.52
CA ASP A 13 -25.65 1.38 26.82
C ASP A 13 -24.21 0.97 27.26
N SER A 14 -24.02 -0.31 27.60
CA SER A 14 -22.71 -0.85 28.04
C SER A 14 -21.60 -0.73 27.00
N ASN A 15 -21.96 -0.54 25.73
CA ASN A 15 -21.05 -0.41 24.61
C ASN A 15 -20.90 1.08 24.20
N GLY A 16 -21.45 1.99 25.01
CA GLY A 16 -21.37 3.43 24.80
C GLY A 16 -22.37 4.00 23.79
N ARG A 17 -23.34 3.24 23.26
CA ARG A 17 -24.34 3.76 22.30
C ARG A 17 -25.52 4.43 22.97
N LEU A 18 -26.11 5.45 22.33
CA LEU A 18 -27.38 6.03 22.76
C LEU A 18 -28.48 4.97 22.87
N VAL A 19 -29.22 4.99 23.99
CA VAL A 19 -30.37 4.10 24.24
C VAL A 19 -31.58 4.55 23.42
N HIS A 20 -31.74 5.86 23.22
CA HIS A 20 -32.82 6.49 22.46
C HIS A 20 -32.25 7.40 21.33
N PRO A 21 -31.58 6.83 20.30
CA PRO A 21 -30.83 7.61 19.31
C PRO A 21 -31.68 8.54 18.43
N PHE A 22 -33.01 8.45 18.48
CA PHE A 22 -33.93 9.26 17.68
C PHE A 22 -34.71 10.29 18.52
N LEU A 23 -34.46 10.40 19.83
CA LEU A 23 -34.97 11.48 20.68
C LEU A 23 -34.10 12.75 20.67
N GLN A 24 -33.14 12.84 19.75
CA GLN A 24 -32.32 14.03 19.54
C GLN A 24 -33.02 15.06 18.62
N PRO A 25 -32.63 16.35 18.64
CA PRO A 25 -33.07 17.33 17.64
C PRO A 25 -32.70 16.91 16.21
N ALA A 26 -33.44 17.43 15.23
CA ALA A 26 -33.21 17.20 13.80
C ALA A 26 -31.74 17.41 13.40
N LEU A 27 -31.23 16.53 12.52
CA LEU A 27 -29.81 16.51 12.15
C LEU A 27 -29.40 17.74 11.34
N LYS A 28 -28.58 18.60 11.95
CA LYS A 28 -28.02 19.81 11.33
C LYS A 28 -27.07 19.52 10.15
N TYR A 29 -26.51 18.32 10.08
CA TYR A 29 -25.54 17.91 9.06
C TYR A 29 -25.92 16.52 8.52
N PRO A 30 -25.79 16.27 7.21
CA PRO A 30 -26.01 14.94 6.66
C PRO A 30 -24.97 13.95 7.21
N ARG A 31 -25.41 12.71 7.40
CA ARG A 31 -24.59 11.53 7.73
C ARG A 31 -24.25 10.69 6.50
N HIS A 32 -25.12 10.74 5.48
CA HIS A 32 -25.08 9.84 4.34
C HIS A 32 -25.29 10.58 3.01
N ARG A 33 -24.88 9.93 1.93
CA ARG A 33 -24.94 10.39 0.53
C ARG A 33 -25.48 9.25 -0.33
N VAL A 34 -26.17 9.57 -1.42
CA VAL A 34 -26.56 8.58 -2.45
C VAL A 34 -25.65 8.74 -3.66
N ASP A 35 -24.70 7.81 -3.80
CA ASP A 35 -23.66 7.86 -4.84
C ASP A 35 -24.16 7.28 -6.18
N ASP A 36 -25.18 7.93 -6.76
CA ASP A 36 -25.77 7.52 -8.04
C ASP A 36 -25.07 8.21 -9.25
N PRO A 37 -24.46 7.46 -10.19
CA PRO A 37 -23.89 8.02 -11.42
C PRO A 37 -24.88 8.83 -12.27
N ARG A 38 -26.19 8.50 -12.23
CA ARG A 38 -27.24 9.21 -12.99
C ARG A 38 -27.38 10.65 -12.51
N THR A 39 -27.44 10.88 -11.19
CA THR A 39 -27.64 12.21 -10.59
C THR A 39 -26.41 13.11 -10.74
N SER A 40 -25.20 12.54 -10.75
CA SER A 40 -23.95 13.28 -10.95
C SER A 40 -23.75 13.84 -12.38
N SER A 41 -24.55 13.41 -13.36
CA SER A 41 -24.35 13.71 -14.79
C SER A 41 -24.50 15.17 -15.22
N GLY A 42 -25.02 16.04 -14.33
CA GLY A 42 -25.23 17.48 -14.57
C GLY A 42 -26.30 17.85 -15.62
N LYS A 43 -26.85 16.88 -16.34
CA LYS A 43 -27.88 17.07 -17.39
C LYS A 43 -29.29 16.74 -16.92
N VAL A 44 -29.40 15.86 -15.92
CA VAL A 44 -30.66 15.50 -15.27
C VAL A 44 -31.38 16.71 -14.69
N PHE A 45 -32.71 16.63 -14.64
CA PHE A 45 -33.66 17.64 -14.17
C PHE A 45 -33.52 19.03 -14.81
N THR A 46 -32.96 19.12 -16.02
CA THR A 46 -32.91 20.38 -16.78
C THR A 46 -34.16 20.53 -17.64
N ASP A 47 -34.54 21.77 -17.94
CA ASP A 47 -35.75 22.13 -18.70
C ASP A 47 -35.80 21.52 -20.11
N ASN A 48 -34.65 21.11 -20.65
CA ASN A 48 -34.52 20.41 -21.94
C ASN A 48 -34.61 18.86 -21.83
N CYS A 49 -34.73 18.33 -20.61
CA CYS A 49 -34.73 16.90 -20.28
C CYS A 49 -36.03 16.49 -19.55
N MET A 50 -36.61 17.39 -18.75
CA MET A 50 -37.90 17.19 -18.09
C MET A 50 -39.07 17.44 -19.06
N ALA A 51 -40.22 16.84 -18.77
CA ALA A 51 -41.48 17.23 -19.41
C ALA A 51 -41.90 18.65 -18.95
N SER A 52 -42.70 19.35 -19.75
CA SER A 52 -43.07 20.76 -19.53
C SER A 52 -43.94 21.01 -18.28
N ASP A 53 -44.52 19.96 -17.73
CA ASP A 53 -45.33 19.91 -16.51
C ASP A 53 -44.57 19.36 -15.29
N ALA A 54 -43.38 18.77 -15.51
CA ALA A 54 -42.58 18.17 -14.46
C ALA A 54 -41.74 19.22 -13.69
N LEU A 55 -41.76 19.11 -12.37
CA LEU A 55 -41.09 20.00 -11.43
C LEU A 55 -40.05 19.21 -10.62
N PHE A 56 -38.94 19.86 -10.26
CA PHE A 56 -37.91 19.27 -9.42
C PHE A 56 -37.43 20.27 -8.37
N TYR A 57 -37.36 19.80 -7.12
CA TYR A 57 -36.91 20.57 -5.95
C TYR A 57 -35.67 19.90 -5.37
N GLY A 58 -34.50 20.50 -5.60
CA GLY A 58 -33.22 19.99 -5.09
C GLY A 58 -32.96 20.35 -3.64
N ALA A 59 -32.09 19.59 -2.96
CA ALA A 59 -31.75 19.84 -1.57
C ALA A 59 -31.11 21.22 -1.40
N ASN A 60 -31.46 21.96 -0.35
CA ASN A 60 -31.01 23.35 -0.13
C ASN A 60 -31.33 24.31 -1.30
N GLN A 61 -32.43 24.07 -2.04
CA GLN A 61 -33.01 25.08 -2.91
C GLN A 61 -33.40 26.35 -2.11
N ASP A 62 -33.28 27.52 -2.72
CA ASP A 62 -33.67 28.78 -2.13
C ASP A 62 -35.20 28.97 -2.20
N ALA A 63 -35.77 29.65 -1.19
CA ALA A 63 -37.22 29.92 -1.13
C ALA A 63 -37.75 30.81 -2.29
N ASP A 64 -36.84 31.50 -3.01
CA ASP A 64 -37.18 32.26 -4.23
C ASP A 64 -37.18 31.36 -5.50
N GLY A 65 -36.74 30.09 -5.41
CA GLY A 65 -36.69 29.13 -6.50
C GLY A 65 -35.68 29.43 -7.61
N LYS A 66 -34.70 30.31 -7.39
CA LYS A 66 -33.77 30.80 -8.44
C LYS A 66 -32.61 29.85 -8.71
N ASN A 67 -32.24 29.04 -7.71
CA ASN A 67 -31.37 27.89 -7.84
C ASN A 67 -32.23 26.63 -7.94
N ARG A 68 -31.70 25.56 -8.56
CA ARG A 68 -32.38 24.26 -8.62
C ARG A 68 -32.12 23.37 -7.39
N GLY A 69 -31.28 23.84 -6.46
CA GLY A 69 -30.77 23.04 -5.34
C GLY A 69 -29.70 22.03 -5.76
N GLU A 70 -29.21 21.28 -4.78
CA GLU A 70 -28.30 20.15 -4.97
C GLU A 70 -29.05 18.93 -5.52
N VAL A 71 -28.34 18.07 -6.25
CA VAL A 71 -28.90 16.85 -6.87
C VAL A 71 -27.94 15.67 -6.72
N ASP A 72 -26.68 15.86 -7.12
CA ASP A 72 -25.61 14.88 -6.95
C ASP A 72 -25.38 14.57 -5.46
N GLY A 73 -25.53 13.30 -5.07
CA GLY A 73 -25.45 12.85 -3.69
C GLY A 73 -26.74 12.88 -2.88
N THR A 74 -27.85 13.38 -3.45
CA THR A 74 -29.15 13.50 -2.75
C THR A 74 -30.03 12.27 -2.91
N LEU A 75 -30.89 12.01 -1.92
CA LEU A 75 -31.98 11.05 -2.04
C LEU A 75 -33.15 11.70 -2.78
N VAL A 76 -33.16 11.58 -4.11
CA VAL A 76 -34.34 11.90 -4.94
C VAL A 76 -35.50 10.95 -4.66
N LEU A 77 -36.59 11.48 -4.11
CA LEU A 77 -37.90 10.85 -3.96
C LEU A 77 -38.83 11.29 -5.10
N ASP A 78 -39.69 10.37 -5.54
CA ASP A 78 -40.75 10.63 -6.52
C ASP A 78 -42.00 11.16 -5.81
N LEU A 79 -42.71 12.16 -6.37
CA LEU A 79 -43.89 12.80 -5.77
C LEU A 79 -45.04 12.93 -6.78
N CYS A 80 -46.18 12.32 -6.48
CA CYS A 80 -47.42 12.49 -7.23
C CYS A 80 -48.23 13.70 -6.72
N ALA A 81 -49.25 14.12 -7.48
CA ALA A 81 -50.25 15.10 -7.05
C ALA A 81 -51.40 14.48 -6.21
N TRP A 82 -51.42 13.16 -6.06
CA TRP A 82 -52.41 12.44 -5.25
C TRP A 82 -52.16 12.65 -3.75
N ASP A 83 -53.20 12.99 -2.98
CA ASP A 83 -53.03 13.47 -1.59
C ASP A 83 -52.31 12.46 -0.68
N THR A 84 -52.67 11.17 -0.76
CA THR A 84 -52.05 10.13 0.08
C THR A 84 -50.60 9.85 -0.30
N HIS A 85 -50.28 9.99 -1.59
CA HIS A 85 -48.93 9.83 -2.12
C HIS A 85 -48.04 10.96 -1.61
N ALA A 86 -48.53 12.20 -1.71
CA ALA A 86 -47.85 13.38 -1.21
C ALA A 86 -47.63 13.31 0.31
N LEU A 87 -48.64 12.91 1.08
CA LEU A 87 -48.53 12.78 2.54
C LEU A 87 -47.54 11.68 2.95
N ALA A 88 -47.62 10.49 2.34
CA ALA A 88 -46.67 9.41 2.60
C ALA A 88 -45.23 9.81 2.20
N THR A 89 -45.06 10.51 1.08
CA THR A 89 -43.76 11.00 0.61
C THR A 89 -43.19 12.04 1.57
N MET A 90 -44.00 12.98 2.07
CA MET A 90 -43.54 13.99 3.03
C MET A 90 -43.16 13.39 4.39
N VAL A 91 -43.91 12.41 4.91
CA VAL A 91 -43.52 11.70 6.16
C VAL A 91 -42.17 11.02 5.97
N LEU A 92 -41.96 10.32 4.85
CA LEU A 92 -40.68 9.68 4.56
C LEU A 92 -39.54 10.69 4.35
N ALA A 93 -39.79 11.81 3.65
CA ALA A 93 -38.80 12.86 3.41
C ALA A 93 -38.26 13.42 4.75
N ILE A 94 -39.15 13.76 5.68
CA ILE A 94 -38.80 14.23 7.02
C ILE A 94 -37.96 13.18 7.77
N MET A 95 -38.30 11.89 7.67
CA MET A 95 -37.53 10.81 8.31
C MET A 95 -36.17 10.52 7.64
N ALA A 96 -36.06 10.71 6.33
CA ALA A 96 -34.80 10.59 5.60
C ALA A 96 -33.86 11.76 5.91
N GLU A 97 -34.39 12.97 6.04
CA GLU A 97 -33.60 14.18 6.29
C GLU A 97 -33.32 14.41 7.78
N GLU A 98 -34.36 14.65 8.60
CA GLU A 98 -34.20 15.03 10.01
C GLU A 98 -33.67 13.90 10.90
N VAL A 99 -33.93 12.63 10.58
CA VAL A 99 -33.60 11.46 11.43
C VAL A 99 -32.48 10.60 10.86
N SER A 100 -32.51 10.30 9.56
CA SER A 100 -31.47 9.48 8.91
C SER A 100 -30.24 10.30 8.49
N GLY A 101 -30.44 11.58 8.14
CA GLY A 101 -29.36 12.47 7.71
C GLY A 101 -28.94 12.29 6.26
N TYR A 102 -29.89 12.07 5.36
CA TYR A 102 -29.70 12.22 3.91
C TYR A 102 -30.19 13.60 3.49
N LYS A 103 -29.53 14.25 2.52
CA LYS A 103 -30.14 15.37 1.81
C LYS A 103 -31.25 14.84 0.91
N VAL A 104 -32.48 15.31 1.06
CA VAL A 104 -33.62 14.86 0.24
C VAL A 104 -33.83 15.79 -0.95
N SER A 105 -34.32 15.26 -2.06
CA SER A 105 -34.77 16.03 -3.21
C SER A 105 -36.04 15.42 -3.78
N ILE A 106 -36.87 16.22 -4.43
CA ILE A 106 -38.23 15.83 -4.81
C ILE A 106 -38.40 16.00 -6.32
N SER A 107 -38.66 14.89 -7.01
CA SER A 107 -39.06 14.85 -8.42
C SER A 107 -40.58 14.73 -8.50
N LYS A 108 -41.25 15.81 -8.92
CA LYS A 108 -42.71 15.87 -9.09
C LYS A 108 -43.05 15.88 -10.58
N GLY A 109 -43.22 14.71 -11.18
CA GLY A 109 -43.66 14.59 -12.57
C GLY A 109 -43.59 13.17 -13.13
N GLY A 110 -44.52 12.88 -14.05
CA GLY A 110 -44.62 11.60 -14.76
C GLY A 110 -45.90 10.83 -14.43
N LEU A 111 -46.48 10.20 -15.47
CA LEU A 111 -47.61 9.28 -15.33
C LEU A 111 -47.20 8.02 -14.54
N GLY A 112 -48.19 7.30 -14.00
CA GLY A 112 -47.99 6.16 -13.10
C GLY A 112 -47.28 4.93 -13.69
N VAL A 113 -47.01 4.92 -15.00
CA VAL A 113 -46.30 3.83 -15.70
C VAL A 113 -44.77 4.00 -15.71
N ASP A 114 -44.27 5.23 -15.74
CA ASP A 114 -42.85 5.55 -15.88
C ASP A 114 -42.04 5.36 -14.56
N ILE A 115 -42.67 4.86 -13.49
CA ILE A 115 -42.12 4.90 -12.13
C ILE A 115 -40.81 4.09 -12.00
N THR A 116 -40.79 2.85 -12.49
CA THR A 116 -39.58 2.02 -12.48
C THR A 116 -38.61 2.37 -13.62
N GLU A 117 -39.08 3.05 -14.66
CA GLU A 117 -38.21 3.62 -15.70
C GLU A 117 -37.35 4.76 -15.13
N ARG A 118 -37.94 5.67 -14.35
CA ARG A 118 -37.23 6.68 -13.55
C ARG A 118 -36.23 6.06 -12.56
N MET A 119 -36.43 4.80 -12.15
CA MET A 119 -35.50 4.05 -11.29
C MET A 119 -34.40 3.31 -12.06
N SER A 120 -34.39 3.39 -13.39
CA SER A 120 -33.38 2.77 -14.27
C SER A 120 -32.35 3.77 -14.83
N SER A 121 -31.34 3.26 -15.53
CA SER A 121 -30.35 4.04 -16.29
C SER A 121 -30.77 4.34 -17.75
N VAL A 122 -32.00 3.99 -18.14
CA VAL A 122 -32.55 4.18 -19.48
C VAL A 122 -33.85 4.99 -19.45
N GLY A 123 -34.36 5.40 -20.63
CA GLY A 123 -35.61 6.15 -20.75
C GLY A 123 -35.64 7.43 -19.92
N SER A 124 -36.78 7.71 -19.29
CA SER A 124 -36.98 8.81 -18.34
C SER A 124 -35.96 8.82 -17.19
N GLY A 125 -35.44 7.68 -16.75
CA GLY A 125 -34.35 7.58 -15.76
C GLY A 125 -33.03 8.26 -16.18
N THR A 126 -32.85 8.58 -17.47
CA THR A 126 -31.73 9.41 -17.95
C THR A 126 -31.91 10.92 -17.73
N CYS A 127 -33.15 11.38 -17.49
CA CYS A 127 -33.48 12.79 -17.29
C CYS A 127 -34.03 13.09 -15.89
N THR A 128 -34.85 12.21 -15.33
CA THR A 128 -35.50 12.36 -14.02
C THR A 128 -35.25 11.13 -13.11
N PRO A 129 -33.99 10.76 -12.82
CA PRO A 129 -33.66 9.58 -12.01
C PRO A 129 -34.19 9.68 -10.59
N THR A 130 -35.09 8.78 -10.20
CA THR A 130 -35.58 8.65 -8.84
C THR A 130 -34.97 7.43 -8.13
N HIS A 131 -35.00 7.45 -6.80
CA HIS A 131 -34.53 6.33 -5.98
C HIS A 131 -35.67 5.56 -5.31
N LEU A 132 -36.82 6.19 -5.07
CA LEU A 132 -37.98 5.60 -4.42
C LEU A 132 -39.29 6.30 -4.84
N ASN A 133 -40.34 5.51 -5.05
CA ASN A 133 -41.74 5.94 -5.00
C ASN A 133 -42.44 5.15 -3.87
N VAL A 134 -43.20 5.85 -3.03
CA VAL A 134 -43.79 5.30 -1.79
C VAL A 134 -45.16 4.65 -1.94
N GLU A 135 -45.90 4.95 -3.00
CA GLU A 135 -47.28 4.48 -3.20
C GLU A 135 -47.54 4.24 -4.68
N VAL A 136 -47.65 2.97 -5.07
CA VAL A 136 -47.96 2.56 -6.44
C VAL A 136 -49.15 1.62 -6.45
N TRP A 137 -50.13 1.94 -7.29
CA TRP A 137 -51.30 1.11 -7.59
C TRP A 137 -50.92 0.07 -8.65
N THR A 138 -50.67 -1.17 -8.21
CA THR A 138 -50.06 -2.24 -9.03
C THR A 138 -51.07 -3.22 -9.65
N SER A 139 -52.32 -2.81 -9.89
CA SER A 139 -53.37 -3.70 -10.41
C SER A 139 -53.15 -4.07 -11.88
N SER A 140 -53.31 -3.11 -12.79
CA SER A 140 -53.06 -3.27 -14.23
C SER A 140 -51.60 -3.03 -14.62
N THR A 141 -50.93 -2.08 -13.96
CA THR A 141 -49.60 -1.55 -14.32
C THR A 141 -48.41 -2.49 -14.09
N LEU A 142 -48.60 -3.61 -13.37
CA LEU A 142 -47.48 -4.44 -12.90
C LEU A 142 -46.75 -5.20 -14.02
N SER A 143 -47.34 -5.36 -15.21
CA SER A 143 -46.64 -5.85 -16.40
C SER A 143 -45.56 -4.88 -16.87
N ASP A 144 -45.87 -3.59 -16.81
CA ASP A 144 -45.11 -2.53 -17.46
C ASP A 144 -43.99 -2.08 -16.52
N LEU A 145 -44.32 -1.93 -15.24
CA LEU A 145 -43.36 -1.68 -14.17
C LEU A 145 -42.26 -2.76 -14.10
N ARG A 146 -42.57 -4.01 -14.49
CA ARG A 146 -41.63 -5.14 -14.49
C ARG A 146 -40.52 -5.05 -15.53
N VAL A 147 -40.67 -4.22 -16.58
CA VAL A 147 -39.66 -4.08 -17.65
C VAL A 147 -38.31 -3.64 -17.07
N TYR A 148 -38.31 -2.83 -16.02
CA TYR A 148 -37.12 -2.23 -15.41
C TYR A 148 -36.70 -2.86 -14.07
N PHE A 149 -37.17 -4.09 -13.76
CA PHE A 149 -36.80 -4.82 -12.53
C PHE A 149 -35.34 -5.34 -12.51
N ASN A 150 -34.54 -5.03 -13.53
CA ASN A 150 -33.09 -5.25 -13.52
C ASN A 150 -32.35 -4.17 -12.71
N GLU A 151 -32.92 -2.96 -12.62
CA GLU A 151 -32.35 -1.79 -11.96
C GLU A 151 -33.27 -1.20 -10.88
N SER A 152 -34.50 -1.70 -10.76
CA SER A 152 -35.47 -1.37 -9.71
C SER A 152 -36.03 -2.63 -9.03
N TYR A 153 -36.66 -2.48 -7.86
CA TYR A 153 -37.34 -3.56 -7.15
C TYR A 153 -38.53 -3.10 -6.32
N GLN A 154 -39.51 -3.99 -6.14
CA GLN A 154 -40.60 -3.82 -5.19
C GLN A 154 -40.07 -3.97 -3.76
N VAL A 155 -40.22 -2.95 -2.92
CA VAL A 155 -39.72 -2.91 -1.54
C VAL A 155 -40.69 -3.60 -0.58
N GLY A 156 -41.99 -3.48 -0.82
CA GLY A 156 -43.06 -4.00 0.02
C GLY A 156 -44.29 -3.09 -0.01
N GLY A 157 -45.32 -3.40 0.79
CA GLY A 157 -46.51 -2.54 0.90
C GLY A 157 -46.27 -1.24 1.67
N VAL A 158 -47.04 -0.19 1.36
CA VAL A 158 -47.04 1.09 2.09
C VAL A 158 -47.73 1.01 3.46
N GLY A 159 -48.58 0.00 3.67
CA GLY A 159 -49.21 -0.35 4.95
C GLY A 159 -50.74 -0.34 4.89
N TYR A 160 -51.31 0.69 4.28
CA TYR A 160 -52.76 0.83 4.04
C TYR A 160 -53.16 0.27 2.67
N PHE A 161 -54.46 0.10 2.48
CA PHE A 161 -55.03 -0.50 1.27
C PHE A 161 -55.74 0.53 0.38
N GLY A 162 -55.43 0.50 -0.92
CA GLY A 162 -56.21 1.21 -1.94
C GLY A 162 -57.41 0.39 -2.35
N LEU A 163 -58.56 1.04 -2.52
CA LEU A 163 -59.83 0.39 -2.79
C LEU A 163 -60.75 1.28 -3.63
N SER A 164 -60.89 0.97 -4.91
CA SER A 164 -61.92 1.57 -5.78
C SER A 164 -63.29 0.98 -5.47
N GLY A 165 -64.38 1.71 -5.76
CA GLY A 165 -65.74 1.22 -5.53
C GLY A 165 -66.85 2.13 -6.06
N VAL A 166 -68.08 1.65 -5.92
CA VAL A 166 -69.30 2.44 -6.14
C VAL A 166 -69.92 2.80 -4.79
N TYR A 167 -70.37 4.03 -4.65
CA TYR A 167 -70.85 4.63 -3.40
C TYR A 167 -72.21 5.33 -3.60
N THR A 168 -72.95 5.46 -2.50
CA THR A 168 -74.31 6.05 -2.43
C THR A 168 -74.45 6.89 -1.17
N THR A 169 -75.38 7.85 -1.13
CA THR A 169 -75.65 8.63 0.10
C THR A 169 -76.23 7.75 1.22
N ARG A 170 -75.67 7.90 2.42
CA ARG A 170 -76.12 7.24 3.67
C ARG A 170 -77.59 7.48 3.96
N GLN A 171 -78.10 8.65 3.57
CA GLN A 171 -79.51 9.01 3.67
C GLN A 171 -80.39 8.19 2.72
N PHE A 172 -79.97 7.97 1.47
CA PHE A 172 -80.72 7.16 0.51
C PHE A 172 -80.81 5.70 0.95
N VAL A 173 -79.74 5.14 1.55
CA VAL A 173 -79.77 3.81 2.18
C VAL A 173 -80.78 3.75 3.33
N GLN A 174 -80.76 4.75 4.23
CA GLN A 174 -81.72 4.83 5.33
C GLN A 174 -83.18 4.99 4.88
N ASP A 175 -83.43 5.68 3.77
CA ASP A 175 -84.79 5.90 3.26
C ASP A 175 -85.29 4.72 2.41
N GLY A 176 -84.41 4.00 1.71
CA GLY A 176 -84.74 2.73 1.06
C GLY A 176 -85.18 1.66 2.06
N MET A 177 -84.55 1.59 3.23
CA MET A 177 -84.99 0.73 4.35
C MET A 177 -86.39 1.08 4.90
N LYS A 178 -86.85 2.33 4.71
CA LYS A 178 -88.18 2.82 5.15
C LYS A 178 -89.22 2.75 4.05
N ALA A 179 -88.82 2.51 2.79
CA ALA A 179 -89.72 2.45 1.65
C ALA A 179 -90.68 1.25 1.74
N THR A 180 -91.77 1.28 0.97
CA THR A 180 -92.75 0.19 0.90
C THR A 180 -93.12 -0.05 -0.57
N PRO A 181 -92.63 -1.15 -1.19
CA PRO A 181 -91.70 -2.14 -0.64
C PRO A 181 -90.30 -1.53 -0.33
N PRO A 182 -89.54 -2.08 0.63
CA PRO A 182 -88.19 -1.62 0.94
C PRO A 182 -87.20 -1.98 -0.16
N TYR A 183 -86.17 -1.16 -0.32
CA TYR A 183 -85.06 -1.40 -1.24
C TYR A 183 -83.72 -0.99 -0.63
N PHE A 184 -82.62 -1.54 -1.15
CA PHE A 184 -81.30 -1.46 -0.51
C PHE A 184 -80.25 -0.89 -1.50
N PRO A 185 -80.03 0.44 -1.53
CA PRO A 185 -78.98 1.08 -2.34
C PRO A 185 -77.56 0.65 -1.95
N ASP A 186 -77.36 0.10 -0.75
CA ASP A 186 -76.13 -0.52 -0.31
C ASP A 186 -75.90 -1.94 -0.90
N PHE A 187 -76.81 -2.47 -1.75
CA PHE A 187 -76.72 -3.83 -2.27
C PHE A 187 -77.13 -3.98 -3.75
N TRP A 188 -76.19 -4.45 -4.58
CA TRP A 188 -76.29 -4.47 -6.05
C TRP A 188 -77.57 -5.08 -6.63
N LYS A 189 -78.15 -6.10 -5.99
CA LYS A 189 -79.31 -6.81 -6.56
C LYS A 189 -80.52 -5.92 -6.74
N HIS A 190 -80.71 -4.92 -5.88
CA HIS A 190 -81.86 -4.02 -5.99
C HIS A 190 -81.74 -3.03 -7.17
N TYR A 191 -80.53 -2.78 -7.67
CA TYR A 191 -80.31 -2.02 -8.92
C TYR A 191 -80.79 -2.79 -10.16
N LYS A 192 -80.94 -4.12 -10.06
CA LYS A 192 -81.53 -4.98 -11.10
C LYS A 192 -83.03 -5.22 -10.92
N THR A 193 -83.50 -5.31 -9.67
CA THR A 193 -84.85 -5.85 -9.37
C THR A 193 -85.82 -4.86 -8.69
N SER A 194 -85.50 -3.57 -8.65
CA SER A 194 -86.35 -2.57 -7.99
C SER A 194 -86.46 -1.30 -8.83
N ASP A 195 -87.56 -1.17 -9.58
CA ASP A 195 -87.85 0.02 -10.40
C ASP A 195 -87.84 1.30 -9.55
N ALA A 196 -88.43 1.25 -8.35
CA ALA A 196 -88.42 2.36 -7.40
C ALA A 196 -87.01 2.80 -6.91
N LEU A 197 -85.97 1.99 -7.13
CA LEU A 197 -84.56 2.36 -6.91
C LEU A 197 -83.94 2.90 -8.21
N ILE A 198 -84.21 2.25 -9.35
CA ILE A 198 -83.74 2.67 -10.68
C ILE A 198 -84.25 4.09 -11.00
N ASP A 199 -85.57 4.30 -10.89
CA ASP A 199 -86.25 5.58 -11.12
C ASP A 199 -85.80 6.66 -10.12
N ALA A 200 -85.34 6.25 -8.93
CA ALA A 200 -84.81 7.13 -7.91
C ALA A 200 -83.38 7.63 -8.21
N LEU A 201 -82.74 7.10 -9.26
CA LEU A 201 -81.43 7.47 -9.79
C LEU A 201 -81.51 7.80 -11.30
N ASP A 202 -82.69 8.18 -11.78
CA ASP A 202 -83.01 8.43 -13.19
C ASP A 202 -81.97 9.30 -13.94
N VAL A 203 -81.49 8.78 -15.07
CA VAL A 203 -80.55 9.46 -15.96
C VAL A 203 -81.10 10.75 -16.56
N VAL A 204 -82.41 10.86 -16.80
CA VAL A 204 -83.01 12.08 -17.41
C VAL A 204 -82.96 13.24 -16.42
N SER A 205 -83.33 12.98 -15.16
CA SER A 205 -83.15 13.88 -14.02
C SER A 205 -81.69 14.29 -13.86
N PHE A 206 -80.74 13.36 -13.92
CA PHE A 206 -79.30 13.68 -13.89
C PHE A 206 -78.86 14.58 -15.05
N LYS A 207 -79.16 14.21 -16.30
CA LYS A 207 -78.78 15.00 -17.49
C LYS A 207 -79.44 16.38 -17.53
N SER A 208 -80.50 16.63 -16.74
CA SER A 208 -81.08 17.96 -16.55
C SER A 208 -80.29 18.87 -15.59
N LYS A 209 -79.38 18.34 -14.78
CA LYS A 209 -78.58 19.09 -13.79
C LYS A 209 -77.39 19.77 -14.48
N SER A 210 -77.65 20.92 -15.14
CA SER A 210 -76.67 21.73 -15.89
C SER A 210 -75.47 22.30 -15.10
N LYS A 211 -75.37 22.02 -13.79
CA LYS A 211 -74.16 22.22 -12.98
C LYS A 211 -73.10 21.13 -13.22
N TYR A 212 -73.53 19.93 -13.61
CA TYR A 212 -72.67 18.73 -13.70
C TYR A 212 -72.65 18.11 -15.11
N TYR A 213 -73.74 18.25 -15.86
CA TYR A 213 -73.89 17.61 -17.16
C TYR A 213 -74.49 18.56 -18.22
N PRO A 214 -73.93 18.63 -19.44
CA PRO A 214 -72.65 18.04 -19.84
C PRO A 214 -71.47 18.65 -19.06
N PRO A 215 -70.34 17.93 -18.92
CA PRO A 215 -69.12 18.50 -18.35
C PRO A 215 -68.60 19.69 -19.19
N ALA A 216 -67.75 20.53 -18.59
CA ALA A 216 -67.18 21.70 -19.26
C ALA A 216 -66.21 21.34 -20.40
N ASP A 217 -65.43 20.28 -20.20
CA ASP A 217 -64.57 19.66 -21.20
C ASP A 217 -65.19 18.34 -21.69
N THR A 218 -64.81 17.87 -22.88
CA THR A 218 -65.25 16.54 -23.36
C THR A 218 -64.37 15.46 -22.75
N ILE A 219 -64.89 14.77 -21.73
CA ILE A 219 -64.17 13.79 -20.90
C ILE A 219 -64.20 12.40 -21.52
N CYS A 220 -65.31 12.02 -22.17
CA CYS A 220 -65.32 10.86 -23.06
C CYS A 220 -65.84 11.27 -24.44
N THR A 221 -65.03 11.03 -25.46
CA THR A 221 -65.31 11.43 -26.84
C THR A 221 -66.17 10.38 -27.55
N ASP A 222 -67.21 10.81 -28.26
CA ASP A 222 -68.14 9.93 -28.96
C ASP A 222 -67.44 8.86 -29.82
N GLY A 223 -67.88 7.61 -29.70
CA GLY A 223 -67.29 6.46 -30.38
C GLY A 223 -65.99 5.93 -29.76
N THR A 224 -65.42 6.59 -28.75
CA THR A 224 -64.29 6.08 -27.95
C THR A 224 -64.85 5.30 -26.75
N MET A 225 -64.36 4.07 -26.49
CA MET A 225 -64.88 3.18 -25.43
C MET A 225 -66.42 3.00 -25.43
N GLY A 226 -67.03 3.16 -26.61
CA GLY A 226 -68.49 3.12 -26.79
C GLY A 226 -69.27 4.28 -26.18
N CYS A 227 -68.63 5.40 -25.84
CA CYS A 227 -69.28 6.62 -25.36
C CYS A 227 -70.17 7.30 -26.42
N GLU A 228 -71.23 7.96 -25.96
CA GLU A 228 -72.12 8.88 -26.68
C GLU A 228 -72.59 9.98 -25.69
N ASP A 229 -72.40 11.26 -26.04
CA ASP A 229 -72.63 12.43 -25.16
C ASP A 229 -71.93 12.33 -23.77
N ASN A 230 -70.64 12.00 -23.73
CA ASN A 230 -69.87 11.76 -22.49
C ASN A 230 -70.44 10.65 -21.56
N CYS A 231 -71.30 9.75 -22.06
CA CYS A 231 -71.77 8.60 -21.30
C CYS A 231 -71.66 7.29 -22.09
N GLU A 232 -71.42 6.18 -21.39
CA GLU A 232 -71.67 4.82 -21.89
C GLU A 232 -72.99 4.30 -21.29
N ARG A 233 -73.46 3.10 -21.70
CA ARG A 233 -74.59 2.41 -21.06
C ARG A 233 -74.55 0.90 -21.25
N THR A 234 -75.30 0.16 -20.43
CA THR A 234 -75.41 -1.31 -20.51
C THR A 234 -76.36 -1.79 -21.62
N GLN A 235 -76.28 -3.07 -22.01
CA GLN A 235 -77.31 -3.71 -22.84
C GLN A 235 -78.66 -3.68 -22.11
N ALA A 236 -78.67 -3.98 -20.81
CA ALA A 236 -79.88 -3.98 -20.00
C ALA A 236 -80.59 -2.60 -20.00
N CYS A 237 -79.84 -1.50 -20.05
CA CYS A 237 -80.41 -0.17 -20.21
C CYS A 237 -81.06 0.01 -21.60
N THR A 238 -80.36 -0.40 -22.66
CA THR A 238 -80.89 -0.31 -24.04
C THR A 238 -82.19 -1.12 -24.24
N GLU A 239 -82.30 -2.26 -23.57
CA GLU A 239 -83.54 -3.06 -23.57
C GLU A 239 -84.65 -2.42 -22.72
N ARG A 240 -84.30 -1.79 -21.60
CA ARG A 240 -85.25 -1.09 -20.71
C ARG A 240 -85.85 0.16 -21.37
N GLU A 241 -85.02 1.02 -21.97
CA GLU A 241 -85.49 2.15 -22.78
C GLU A 241 -86.36 1.70 -23.97
N GLY A 242 -86.04 0.56 -24.58
CA GLY A 242 -86.82 -0.03 -25.66
C GLY A 242 -88.25 -0.42 -25.27
N ASN A 243 -88.52 -0.61 -23.96
CA ASN A 243 -89.85 -0.84 -23.40
C ASN A 243 -90.54 0.46 -22.93
N GLY A 244 -89.81 1.59 -22.86
CA GLY A 244 -90.30 2.89 -22.38
C GLY A 244 -90.00 3.21 -20.92
N ASP A 245 -89.16 2.40 -20.25
CA ASP A 245 -88.75 2.59 -18.85
C ASP A 245 -87.38 3.31 -18.76
N ASN A 246 -87.15 4.07 -17.68
CA ASN A 246 -85.90 4.84 -17.48
C ASN A 246 -84.75 3.97 -16.95
N CYS A 247 -83.50 4.36 -17.26
CA CYS A 247 -82.29 3.79 -16.66
C CYS A 247 -81.76 4.64 -15.51
N LEU A 248 -81.00 4.02 -14.60
CA LEU A 248 -80.25 4.73 -13.56
C LEU A 248 -78.94 5.31 -14.11
N VAL A 249 -78.37 6.32 -13.45
CA VAL A 249 -77.01 6.79 -13.71
C VAL A 249 -76.03 6.33 -12.62
N LEU A 250 -74.84 5.91 -13.05
CA LEU A 250 -73.60 5.93 -12.27
C LEU A 250 -72.77 7.12 -12.77
N ALA A 251 -72.36 8.01 -11.88
CA ALA A 251 -71.42 9.08 -12.20
C ALA A 251 -69.97 8.57 -12.05
N LEU A 252 -69.14 8.78 -13.09
CA LEU A 252 -67.72 8.43 -13.11
C LEU A 252 -66.87 9.68 -13.36
N MET A 253 -65.58 9.55 -13.06
CA MET A 253 -64.63 10.66 -13.17
C MET A 253 -64.12 10.79 -14.61
N VAL A 254 -63.27 9.87 -15.05
CA VAL A 254 -62.73 9.77 -16.42
C VAL A 254 -62.71 8.29 -16.83
N PRO A 255 -62.75 7.93 -18.13
CA PRO A 255 -62.89 6.53 -18.56
C PRO A 255 -61.62 5.68 -18.34
N ASP A 256 -60.43 6.31 -18.30
CA ASP A 256 -59.14 5.63 -18.15
C ASP A 256 -58.93 5.05 -16.72
N TYR A 257 -59.72 5.50 -15.74
CA TYR A 257 -59.61 5.07 -14.34
C TYR A 257 -60.39 3.77 -14.11
N ASP A 258 -59.68 2.72 -13.67
CA ASP A 258 -60.16 1.33 -13.63
C ASP A 258 -60.90 0.91 -14.92
N GLN A 259 -60.30 1.27 -16.05
CA GLN A 259 -60.88 1.24 -17.39
C GLN A 259 -61.81 0.04 -17.64
N GLY A 260 -63.07 0.34 -17.93
CA GLY A 260 -64.12 -0.63 -18.25
C GLY A 260 -64.56 -1.57 -17.10
N TYR A 261 -63.89 -1.58 -15.95
CA TYR A 261 -64.12 -2.57 -14.89
C TYR A 261 -65.53 -2.47 -14.31
N PHE A 262 -65.93 -1.30 -13.83
CA PHE A 262 -67.24 -1.13 -13.19
C PHE A 262 -68.39 -1.18 -14.19
N GLN A 263 -68.15 -0.72 -15.43
CA GLN A 263 -69.14 -0.81 -16.51
C GLN A 263 -69.38 -2.27 -16.91
N ALA A 264 -68.31 -3.07 -17.06
CA ALA A 264 -68.42 -4.51 -17.31
C ALA A 264 -69.13 -5.24 -16.15
N VAL A 265 -68.80 -4.93 -14.89
CA VAL A 265 -69.51 -5.53 -13.74
C VAL A 265 -71.01 -5.20 -13.77
N PHE A 266 -71.39 -3.95 -14.04
CA PHE A 266 -72.81 -3.58 -14.11
C PHE A 266 -73.53 -4.21 -15.31
N ASP A 267 -72.90 -4.26 -16.49
CA ASP A 267 -73.47 -4.88 -17.69
C ASP A 267 -73.60 -6.40 -17.52
N ASN A 268 -72.58 -7.10 -17.01
CA ASN A 268 -72.61 -8.54 -16.76
C ASN A 268 -73.59 -8.97 -15.66
N LEU A 269 -73.89 -8.09 -14.71
CA LEU A 269 -74.96 -8.28 -13.74
C LEU A 269 -76.35 -7.89 -14.28
N ASP A 270 -76.45 -7.47 -15.54
CA ASP A 270 -77.62 -6.92 -16.25
C ASP A 270 -78.33 -5.80 -15.45
N ILE A 271 -77.54 -4.85 -14.93
CA ILE A 271 -78.05 -3.63 -14.28
C ILE A 271 -78.32 -2.58 -15.37
N PRO A 272 -79.53 -1.97 -15.45
CA PRO A 272 -79.87 -1.00 -16.49
C PRO A 272 -79.32 0.40 -16.14
N ALA A 273 -78.05 0.63 -16.45
CA ALA A 273 -77.31 1.83 -16.08
C ALA A 273 -76.71 2.58 -17.29
N TYR A 274 -76.62 3.90 -17.13
CA TYR A 274 -75.67 4.78 -17.82
C TYR A 274 -74.42 5.00 -16.96
N PHE A 275 -73.29 5.20 -17.62
CA PHE A 275 -71.99 5.50 -17.03
C PHE A 275 -71.56 6.86 -17.56
N CYS A 276 -71.84 7.95 -16.82
CA CYS A 276 -71.62 9.31 -17.30
C CYS A 276 -70.38 9.93 -16.67
N PHE A 277 -69.45 10.39 -17.51
CA PHE A 277 -68.17 10.96 -17.09
C PHE A 277 -68.30 12.48 -16.87
N ILE A 278 -68.01 12.93 -15.64
CA ILE A 278 -68.13 14.34 -15.24
C ILE A 278 -66.87 14.90 -14.55
N GLY A 279 -65.76 14.15 -14.54
CA GLY A 279 -64.47 14.58 -14.01
C GLY A 279 -64.33 14.36 -12.50
N TYR A 280 -63.09 14.44 -12.00
CA TYR A 280 -62.77 14.25 -10.58
C TYR A 280 -63.56 15.22 -9.69
N ASP A 281 -63.36 16.53 -9.91
CA ASP A 281 -64.05 17.58 -9.17
C ASP A 281 -65.57 17.57 -9.38
N GLY A 282 -66.03 17.17 -10.57
CA GLY A 282 -67.46 17.06 -10.90
C GLY A 282 -68.16 15.95 -10.14
N VAL A 283 -67.56 14.76 -10.04
CA VAL A 283 -68.06 13.66 -9.19
C VAL A 283 -68.06 14.09 -7.73
N ASN A 284 -66.95 14.67 -7.26
CA ASN A 284 -66.79 15.05 -5.86
C ASN A 284 -67.80 16.12 -5.46
N GLN A 285 -68.03 17.13 -6.32
CA GLN A 285 -69.05 18.14 -6.08
C GLN A 285 -70.48 17.60 -6.24
N PHE A 286 -70.74 16.69 -7.19
CA PHE A 286 -72.06 16.08 -7.37
C PHE A 286 -72.48 15.26 -6.14
N ALA A 287 -71.58 14.42 -5.63
CA ALA A 287 -71.81 13.63 -4.43
C ALA A 287 -71.85 14.50 -3.15
N ALA A 288 -70.96 15.50 -3.00
CA ALA A 288 -70.95 16.40 -1.85
C ALA A 288 -72.21 17.29 -1.76
N ASP A 289 -72.70 17.84 -2.87
CA ASP A 289 -73.97 18.57 -2.91
C ASP A 289 -75.14 17.64 -2.56
N ALA A 290 -75.19 16.44 -3.14
CA ALA A 290 -76.27 15.49 -2.89
C ALA A 290 -76.35 15.06 -1.41
N ALA A 291 -75.20 14.86 -0.76
CA ALA A 291 -75.11 14.61 0.67
C ALA A 291 -75.52 15.79 1.56
N GLN A 292 -75.63 17.01 1.01
CA GLN A 292 -76.11 18.21 1.71
C GLN A 292 -77.60 18.48 1.45
N SER A 293 -78.09 18.24 0.23
CA SER A 293 -79.51 18.41 -0.13
C SER A 293 -80.39 17.25 0.35
N GLY A 294 -79.80 16.08 0.60
CA GLY A 294 -80.53 14.82 0.81
C GLY A 294 -80.91 14.14 -0.51
N ASP A 295 -80.32 14.54 -1.63
CA ASP A 295 -80.50 13.89 -2.92
C ASP A 295 -79.91 12.47 -2.94
N ARG A 296 -80.40 11.72 -3.93
CA ARG A 296 -79.99 10.36 -4.25
C ARG A 296 -78.94 10.42 -5.35
N VAL A 297 -77.88 9.65 -5.17
CA VAL A 297 -76.71 9.66 -6.05
C VAL A 297 -76.07 8.28 -6.01
N LEU A 298 -75.54 7.85 -7.16
CA LEU A 298 -74.68 6.70 -7.32
C LEU A 298 -73.43 7.17 -8.06
N PHE A 299 -72.26 6.95 -7.49
CA PHE A 299 -70.99 7.46 -8.02
C PHE A 299 -69.84 6.49 -7.77
N TYR A 300 -68.82 6.55 -8.63
CA TYR A 300 -67.57 5.82 -8.51
C TYR A 300 -66.52 6.67 -7.76
N HIS A 301 -65.77 6.05 -6.84
CA HIS A 301 -64.73 6.72 -6.05
C HIS A 301 -63.70 5.71 -5.48
N TYR A 302 -62.63 6.24 -4.88
CA TYR A 302 -61.58 5.51 -4.16
C TYR A 302 -61.59 5.79 -2.67
N GLU A 303 -61.09 4.82 -1.89
CA GLU A 303 -60.61 5.01 -0.53
C GLU A 303 -59.16 4.47 -0.43
N PRO A 304 -58.27 5.07 0.38
CA PRO A 304 -58.42 6.35 1.07
C PRO A 304 -58.34 7.57 0.14
N ASP A 305 -59.15 8.58 0.40
CA ASP A 305 -59.08 9.91 -0.24
C ASP A 305 -59.63 11.02 0.68
N LEU A 306 -59.21 12.27 0.46
CA LEU A 306 -59.66 13.46 1.17
C LEU A 306 -61.18 13.66 1.14
N PHE A 307 -61.86 13.32 0.05
CA PHE A 307 -63.32 13.39 -0.09
C PHE A 307 -64.02 12.52 0.97
N HIS A 308 -63.54 11.30 1.20
CA HIS A 308 -64.10 10.38 2.20
C HIS A 308 -63.81 10.84 3.64
N VAL A 309 -62.64 11.43 3.87
CA VAL A 309 -62.27 12.00 5.18
C VAL A 309 -63.11 13.24 5.52
N THR A 310 -63.27 14.17 4.59
CA THR A 310 -64.07 15.40 4.77
C THR A 310 -65.57 15.15 4.80
N ASN A 311 -66.05 14.03 4.22
CA ASN A 311 -67.45 13.61 4.23
C ASN A 311 -67.72 12.35 5.06
N LYS A 312 -66.90 12.10 6.08
CA LYS A 312 -66.94 10.89 6.93
C LYS A 312 -68.35 10.56 7.42
N GLY A 313 -68.86 9.39 7.01
CA GLY A 313 -70.17 8.88 7.39
C GLY A 313 -71.37 9.40 6.59
N LYS A 314 -71.16 10.23 5.55
CA LYS A 314 -72.24 10.69 4.65
C LYS A 314 -72.56 9.70 3.51
N PHE A 315 -71.68 8.76 3.24
CA PHE A 315 -71.80 7.77 2.15
C PHE A 315 -71.64 6.34 2.65
N ASP A 316 -72.24 5.39 1.93
CA ASP A 316 -72.03 3.95 2.06
C ASP A 316 -71.47 3.40 0.74
N ARG A 317 -70.61 2.37 0.81
CA ARG A 317 -70.21 1.58 -0.37
C ARG A 317 -71.36 0.66 -0.79
N VAL A 318 -71.64 0.59 -2.09
CA VAL A 318 -72.55 -0.39 -2.67
C VAL A 318 -71.87 -1.76 -2.69
N SER A 319 -72.43 -2.72 -1.97
CA SER A 319 -71.94 -4.10 -1.98
C SER A 319 -72.27 -4.76 -3.32
N LEU A 320 -71.27 -4.86 -4.19
CA LEU A 320 -71.25 -5.67 -5.42
C LEU A 320 -71.01 -7.17 -5.09
N PRO A 321 -71.05 -8.10 -6.06
CA PRO A 321 -70.73 -9.51 -5.80
C PRO A 321 -69.30 -9.64 -5.27
N ARG A 322 -69.10 -10.35 -4.16
CA ARG A 322 -67.79 -10.45 -3.48
C ARG A 322 -66.64 -10.73 -4.46
N THR A 323 -65.59 -9.90 -4.37
CA THR A 323 -64.31 -10.06 -5.07
C THR A 323 -63.81 -11.51 -5.05
N ASP A 324 -63.40 -11.98 -6.21
CA ASP A 324 -62.82 -13.31 -6.45
C ASP A 324 -61.57 -13.15 -7.33
N PRO A 325 -60.35 -13.41 -6.82
CA PRO A 325 -59.11 -13.19 -7.57
C PRO A 325 -59.02 -13.92 -8.92
N GLU A 326 -59.71 -15.07 -9.08
CA GLU A 326 -59.71 -15.77 -10.36
C GLU A 326 -60.56 -15.06 -11.41
N ARG A 327 -61.66 -14.40 -11.00
CA ARG A 327 -62.56 -13.62 -11.88
C ARG A 327 -62.08 -12.20 -12.12
N VAL A 328 -61.50 -11.55 -11.10
CA VAL A 328 -60.81 -10.25 -11.27
C VAL A 328 -59.74 -10.34 -12.36
N LYS A 329 -58.98 -11.45 -12.40
CA LYS A 329 -57.95 -11.70 -13.41
C LYS A 329 -58.49 -11.89 -14.85
N LEU A 330 -59.81 -12.07 -15.02
CA LEU A 330 -60.42 -12.15 -16.35
C LEU A 330 -60.77 -10.78 -16.94
N ALA A 331 -60.69 -9.69 -16.15
CA ALA A 331 -60.96 -8.35 -16.63
C ALA A 331 -60.00 -7.97 -17.78
N THR A 332 -60.55 -7.58 -18.93
CA THR A 332 -59.73 -7.24 -20.11
C THR A 332 -59.31 -5.77 -20.14
N GLY A 333 -60.07 -4.91 -19.47
CA GLY A 333 -59.95 -3.45 -19.54
C GLY A 333 -60.83 -2.81 -20.63
N ASP A 334 -61.46 -3.62 -21.48
CA ASP A 334 -62.36 -3.13 -22.52
C ASP A 334 -63.75 -2.80 -21.96
N TYR A 335 -64.39 -1.78 -22.54
CA TYR A 335 -65.84 -1.62 -22.52
C TYR A 335 -66.29 -0.86 -23.78
N GLY A 336 -67.55 -1.05 -24.17
CA GLY A 336 -68.15 -0.39 -25.33
C GLY A 336 -67.56 -0.80 -26.68
N GLU A 337 -66.75 -1.85 -26.73
CA GLU A 337 -66.10 -2.40 -27.92
C GLU A 337 -67.11 -2.95 -28.95
N SER A 338 -68.28 -3.37 -28.46
CA SER A 338 -69.44 -3.75 -29.27
C SER A 338 -70.27 -2.55 -29.76
N GLY A 339 -69.92 -1.32 -29.37
CA GLY A 339 -70.68 -0.09 -29.60
C GLY A 339 -71.64 0.28 -28.45
N PHE A 340 -72.13 1.52 -28.46
CA PHE A 340 -72.98 2.09 -27.41
C PHE A 340 -74.21 1.21 -27.11
N GLY A 341 -74.38 0.86 -25.83
CA GLY A 341 -75.50 0.06 -25.36
C GLY A 341 -75.54 -1.40 -25.84
N LYS A 342 -74.38 -1.98 -26.17
CA LYS A 342 -74.23 -3.41 -26.47
C LYS A 342 -73.46 -4.12 -25.36
N LYS A 343 -73.61 -5.45 -25.27
CA LYS A 343 -72.88 -6.26 -24.29
C LYS A 343 -71.38 -6.10 -24.46
N THR A 344 -70.65 -5.96 -23.36
CA THR A 344 -69.20 -6.11 -23.38
C THR A 344 -68.80 -7.59 -23.51
N SER A 345 -67.59 -7.82 -24.00
CA SER A 345 -66.89 -9.10 -23.97
C SER A 345 -65.98 -9.26 -22.74
N ASN A 346 -65.70 -8.16 -22.03
CA ASN A 346 -64.99 -8.14 -20.76
C ASN A 346 -65.83 -8.88 -19.69
N PRO A 347 -65.41 -10.05 -19.20
CA PRO A 347 -66.28 -10.99 -18.48
C PRO A 347 -66.35 -10.75 -16.95
N VAL A 348 -65.79 -9.64 -16.46
CA VAL A 348 -65.71 -9.39 -15.00
C VAL A 348 -67.08 -9.00 -14.41
N ASP A 349 -67.43 -9.64 -13.29
CA ASP A 349 -68.75 -9.56 -12.66
C ASP A 349 -68.67 -9.56 -11.11
N VAL A 350 -67.55 -9.10 -10.55
CA VAL A 350 -67.25 -9.06 -9.11
C VAL A 350 -66.68 -7.70 -8.67
N ASP A 351 -66.92 -7.33 -7.42
CA ASP A 351 -66.43 -6.11 -6.79
C ASP A 351 -64.90 -6.01 -6.85
N TYR A 352 -64.41 -4.78 -7.02
CA TYR A 352 -63.00 -4.48 -7.21
C TYR A 352 -62.16 -4.92 -5.99
N PRO A 353 -60.96 -5.48 -6.19
CA PRO A 353 -60.12 -5.96 -5.10
C PRO A 353 -59.60 -4.83 -4.21
N SER A 354 -59.48 -5.10 -2.91
CA SER A 354 -58.62 -4.30 -2.04
C SER A 354 -57.15 -4.57 -2.40
N LEU A 355 -56.42 -3.51 -2.72
CA LEU A 355 -55.05 -3.55 -3.21
C LEU A 355 -54.07 -3.09 -2.14
N LEU A 356 -53.04 -3.89 -1.85
CA LEU A 356 -51.91 -3.43 -1.04
C LEU A 356 -51.00 -2.54 -1.91
N LEU A 357 -51.10 -1.23 -1.73
CA LEU A 357 -50.32 -0.26 -2.48
C LEU A 357 -48.83 -0.44 -2.18
N SER A 358 -47.98 -0.40 -3.21
CA SER A 358 -46.61 -0.89 -3.14
C SER A 358 -45.56 0.20 -3.30
N LYS A 359 -44.48 0.07 -2.52
CA LYS A 359 -43.26 0.89 -2.60
C LYS A 359 -42.30 0.28 -3.64
N PHE A 360 -41.67 1.11 -4.46
CA PHE A 360 -40.64 0.70 -5.44
C PHE A 360 -39.38 1.54 -5.27
N ALA A 361 -38.20 0.91 -5.37
CA ALA A 361 -36.90 1.55 -5.24
C ALA A 361 -35.95 1.19 -6.38
N ALA A 362 -34.99 2.07 -6.67
CA ALA A 362 -33.82 1.76 -7.49
C ALA A 362 -32.84 0.86 -6.72
N HIS A 363 -32.15 -0.07 -7.39
CA HIS A 363 -31.18 -0.96 -6.75
C HIS A 363 -29.98 -0.22 -6.13
N VAL A 364 -29.65 0.99 -6.61
CA VAL A 364 -28.54 1.81 -6.07
C VAL A 364 -28.72 2.20 -4.58
N VAL A 365 -29.96 2.26 -4.08
CA VAL A 365 -30.24 2.55 -2.64
C VAL A 365 -30.44 1.30 -1.78
N LYS A 366 -30.38 0.09 -2.38
CA LYS A 366 -30.75 -1.17 -1.73
C LYS A 366 -29.81 -1.59 -0.58
N ASP A 367 -28.51 -1.36 -0.75
CA ASP A 367 -27.48 -1.75 0.22
C ASP A 367 -27.02 -0.54 1.08
N LEU A 368 -27.70 0.61 0.97
CA LEU A 368 -27.47 1.79 1.79
C LEU A 368 -28.26 1.72 3.11
N PRO A 369 -27.82 2.39 4.19
CA PRO A 369 -28.51 2.40 5.49
C PRO A 369 -30.00 2.79 5.44
N ILE A 370 -30.43 3.55 4.43
CA ILE A 370 -31.84 3.97 4.25
C ILE A 370 -32.78 2.83 3.82
N ALA A 371 -32.26 1.73 3.27
CA ALA A 371 -33.08 0.62 2.80
C ALA A 371 -33.90 -0.04 3.92
N SER A 372 -33.39 -0.03 5.15
CA SER A 372 -34.13 -0.51 6.33
C SER A 372 -35.39 0.33 6.56
N LEU A 373 -35.26 1.67 6.53
CA LEU A 373 -36.41 2.59 6.60
C LEU A 373 -37.40 2.32 5.47
N PHE A 374 -36.96 2.19 4.23
CA PHE A 374 -37.88 1.92 3.10
C PHE A 374 -38.65 0.60 3.28
N SER A 375 -37.99 -0.44 3.79
CA SER A 375 -38.64 -1.73 4.06
C SER A 375 -39.68 -1.64 5.18
N LYS A 376 -39.34 -1.01 6.30
CA LYS A 376 -40.15 -0.95 7.54
C LYS A 376 -41.19 0.16 7.54
N PHE A 377 -41.01 1.23 6.78
CA PHE A 377 -41.97 2.35 6.65
C PHE A 377 -43.36 1.82 6.34
N THR A 378 -44.31 2.05 7.23
CA THR A 378 -45.68 1.52 7.11
C THR A 378 -46.68 2.48 7.76
N LEU A 379 -47.63 2.99 6.98
CA LEU A 379 -48.74 3.80 7.48
C LEU A 379 -49.98 2.91 7.52
N SER A 380 -50.68 2.82 8.65
CA SER A 380 -51.96 2.11 8.70
C SER A 380 -53.08 2.92 8.03
N ASP A 381 -54.22 2.28 7.77
CA ASP A 381 -55.42 2.97 7.29
C ASP A 381 -55.87 4.07 8.28
N THR A 382 -55.51 3.98 9.57
CA THR A 382 -55.78 5.03 10.55
C THR A 382 -54.80 6.21 10.41
N ASP A 383 -53.53 5.93 10.13
CA ASP A 383 -52.48 6.95 9.98
C ASP A 383 -52.70 7.81 8.74
N ILE A 384 -53.00 7.18 7.59
CA ILE A 384 -53.23 7.93 6.35
C ILE A 384 -54.51 8.77 6.42
N ASN A 385 -55.58 8.27 7.06
CA ASN A 385 -56.78 9.05 7.32
C ASN A 385 -56.55 10.19 8.33
N ALA A 386 -55.62 10.03 9.29
CA ALA A 386 -55.21 11.12 10.19
C ALA A 386 -54.37 12.18 9.46
N LEU A 387 -53.43 11.77 8.59
CA LEU A 387 -52.65 12.66 7.72
C LEU A 387 -53.56 13.47 6.79
N LEU A 388 -54.54 12.84 6.14
CA LEU A 388 -55.57 13.52 5.33
C LEU A 388 -56.42 14.50 6.16
N SER A 389 -56.71 14.16 7.42
CA SER A 389 -57.45 15.04 8.33
C SER A 389 -56.65 16.31 8.68
N GLU A 390 -55.38 16.15 9.09
CA GLU A 390 -54.46 17.27 9.36
C GLU A 390 -54.23 18.12 8.11
N TYR A 391 -54.09 17.49 6.94
CA TYR A 391 -53.96 18.17 5.66
C TYR A 391 -55.20 19.02 5.32
N SER A 392 -56.41 18.49 5.53
CA SER A 392 -57.66 19.27 5.34
C SER A 392 -57.70 20.55 6.20
N ILE A 393 -57.15 20.48 7.42
CA ILE A 393 -57.07 21.61 8.35
C ILE A 393 -56.02 22.61 7.87
N ALA A 394 -54.82 22.14 7.49
CA ALA A 394 -53.74 22.99 7.00
C ALA A 394 -54.09 23.70 5.68
N MET A 395 -54.73 22.99 4.74
CA MET A 395 -55.23 23.54 3.47
C MET A 395 -56.35 24.56 3.67
N SER A 396 -57.15 24.42 4.74
CA SER A 396 -58.17 25.40 5.12
C SER A 396 -57.59 26.63 5.85
N GLY A 397 -56.30 26.61 6.18
CA GLY A 397 -55.57 27.70 6.84
C GLY A 397 -54.92 28.67 5.84
N THR A 398 -53.83 29.29 6.29
CA THR A 398 -52.92 30.09 5.43
C THR A 398 -51.51 29.53 5.48
N ASP A 399 -51.38 28.22 5.65
CA ASP A 399 -50.09 27.51 5.62
C ASP A 399 -49.61 27.38 4.16
N PRO A 400 -48.36 27.77 3.84
CA PRO A 400 -47.86 27.71 2.45
C PRO A 400 -47.58 26.27 1.98
N GLU A 401 -47.33 25.34 2.91
CA GLU A 401 -47.00 23.94 2.62
C GLU A 401 -47.85 22.98 3.47
N PRO A 402 -49.14 22.80 3.13
CA PRO A 402 -50.08 22.03 3.94
C PRO A 402 -49.71 20.54 4.07
N TYR A 403 -49.11 19.93 3.04
CA TYR A 403 -48.61 18.54 3.10
C TYR A 403 -47.46 18.39 4.12
N PHE A 404 -46.48 19.30 4.09
CA PHE A 404 -45.37 19.29 5.04
C PHE A 404 -45.87 19.56 6.47
N ARG A 405 -46.80 20.51 6.65
CA ARG A 405 -47.46 20.78 7.95
C ARG A 405 -48.09 19.51 8.53
N ALA A 406 -48.90 18.79 7.75
CA ALA A 406 -49.58 17.58 8.18
C ALA A 406 -48.60 16.43 8.51
N ALA A 407 -47.64 16.15 7.61
CA ALA A 407 -46.62 15.14 7.82
C ALA A 407 -45.74 15.44 9.05
N CYS A 408 -45.31 16.69 9.22
CA CYS A 408 -44.48 17.12 10.34
C CYS A 408 -45.22 17.03 11.70
N ASN A 409 -46.53 17.33 11.72
CA ASN A 409 -47.38 17.11 12.90
C ASN A 409 -47.48 15.61 13.23
N TRP A 410 -47.77 14.76 12.23
CA TRP A 410 -47.89 13.31 12.43
C TRP A 410 -46.58 12.68 12.91
N VAL A 411 -45.42 13.05 12.33
CA VAL A 411 -44.09 12.56 12.78
C VAL A 411 -43.84 12.96 14.24
N LYS A 412 -44.17 14.19 14.64
CA LYS A 412 -43.98 14.64 16.04
C LYS A 412 -44.89 13.92 17.04
N ALA A 413 -46.09 13.52 16.63
CA ALA A 413 -47.02 12.79 17.48
C ALA A 413 -46.68 11.30 17.62
N ASN A 414 -46.23 10.64 16.54
CA ASN A 414 -46.19 9.18 16.43
C ASN A 414 -44.81 8.55 16.62
N TYR A 415 -43.98 9.10 17.52
CA TYR A 415 -42.60 8.63 17.76
C TYR A 415 -42.50 7.10 17.94
N ASP A 416 -43.35 6.48 18.77
CA ASP A 416 -43.29 5.03 19.02
C ASP A 416 -43.68 4.19 17.80
N THR A 417 -44.43 4.75 16.86
CA THR A 417 -44.83 4.08 15.62
C THR A 417 -43.64 3.99 14.66
N TRP A 418 -42.83 5.06 14.56
CA TRP A 418 -41.78 5.18 13.55
C TRP A 418 -40.35 4.96 14.07
N SER A 419 -40.11 5.01 15.39
CA SER A 419 -38.76 4.82 15.96
C SER A 419 -38.14 3.47 15.61
N ASP A 420 -38.97 2.44 15.43
CA ASP A 420 -38.54 1.07 15.12
C ASP A 420 -38.24 0.88 13.62
N TRP A 421 -38.62 1.85 12.77
CA TRP A 421 -38.33 1.83 11.33
C TRP A 421 -36.86 2.17 11.03
N HIS A 422 -36.13 2.79 11.97
CA HIS A 422 -34.71 3.05 11.85
C HIS A 422 -33.90 2.03 12.65
N ASP A 423 -32.86 1.47 12.05
CA ASP A 423 -31.83 0.75 12.82
C ASP A 423 -30.87 1.74 13.49
N ARG A 424 -30.29 1.33 14.63
CA ARG A 424 -29.27 2.14 15.30
C ARG A 424 -27.99 2.17 14.47
N LEU A 425 -27.22 3.24 14.61
CA LEU A 425 -25.87 3.32 14.03
C LEU A 425 -25.00 2.13 14.49
N PRO A 426 -24.08 1.64 13.62
CA PRO A 426 -23.11 0.61 14.00
C PRO A 426 -22.18 1.10 15.11
N LEU A 427 -21.55 0.15 15.82
CA LEU A 427 -20.46 0.44 16.74
C LEU A 427 -19.26 0.98 15.95
N CYS A 428 -18.59 2.00 16.48
CA CYS A 428 -17.34 2.48 15.90
C CYS A 428 -16.24 1.42 16.08
N THR A 429 -15.67 1.00 14.95
CA THR A 429 -14.60 0.00 14.81
C THR A 429 -13.39 0.65 14.14
N PHE A 430 -12.19 0.16 14.43
CA PHE A 430 -10.99 0.66 13.76
C PHE A 430 -11.04 0.40 12.24
N ASP A 431 -11.29 -0.84 11.83
CA ASP A 431 -11.21 -1.26 10.43
C ASP A 431 -12.24 -0.59 9.50
N ASP A 432 -13.48 -0.36 9.96
CA ASP A 432 -14.54 0.17 9.09
C ASP A 432 -14.66 1.71 9.15
N HIS A 433 -14.30 2.34 10.28
CA HIS A 433 -14.62 3.73 10.60
C HIS A 433 -13.40 4.65 10.81
N ILE A 434 -12.19 4.12 10.97
CA ILE A 434 -10.95 4.91 11.14
C ILE A 434 -10.06 4.72 9.90
N VAL A 435 -9.40 5.79 9.48
CA VAL A 435 -8.38 5.77 8.44
C VAL A 435 -7.04 6.25 9.02
N SER A 436 -5.96 5.65 8.53
CA SER A 436 -4.59 5.98 8.91
C SER A 436 -3.86 6.68 7.77
N HIS A 437 -3.21 7.80 8.06
CA HIS A 437 -2.37 8.54 7.12
C HIS A 437 -0.93 8.52 7.61
N VAL A 438 0.03 8.30 6.71
CA VAL A 438 1.46 8.34 7.00
C VAL A 438 2.03 9.68 6.54
N THR A 439 2.82 10.35 7.37
CA THR A 439 3.48 11.61 7.03
C THR A 439 4.93 11.40 6.57
N GLU A 440 5.48 12.40 5.87
CA GLU A 440 6.91 12.53 5.52
C GLU A 440 7.50 11.50 4.53
N CYS A 441 6.69 10.72 3.81
CA CYS A 441 7.17 9.71 2.84
C CYS A 441 7.95 10.23 1.61
N ASP A 442 8.00 11.55 1.37
CA ASP A 442 8.66 12.17 0.20
C ASP A 442 10.12 12.60 0.46
N ASP A 443 10.61 12.50 1.71
CA ASP A 443 11.88 13.11 2.13
C ASP A 443 12.86 12.11 2.77
N ASN A 444 14.11 12.54 2.96
CA ASN A 444 15.22 11.66 3.38
C ASN A 444 15.27 11.41 4.91
N THR A 445 14.10 11.29 5.55
CA THR A 445 13.91 11.12 7.00
C THR A 445 13.96 9.65 7.41
N SER A 446 14.28 9.38 8.68
CA SER A 446 14.43 8.02 9.24
C SER A 446 13.32 7.63 10.22
N ILE A 447 12.28 8.45 10.32
CA ILE A 447 11.16 8.34 11.26
C ILE A 447 9.92 8.85 10.52
N HIS A 448 8.82 8.11 10.60
CA HIS A 448 7.53 8.50 10.04
C HIS A 448 6.46 8.45 11.14
N GLU A 449 5.39 9.22 11.01
CA GLU A 449 4.23 9.15 11.90
C GLU A 449 3.02 8.54 11.20
N ILE A 450 2.31 7.65 11.91
CA ILE A 450 1.00 7.14 11.52
C ILE A 450 -0.05 7.90 12.34
N GLN A 451 -0.79 8.78 11.66
CA GLN A 451 -1.84 9.63 12.23
C GLN A 451 -3.22 9.07 11.89
N PHE A 452 -4.19 9.21 12.80
CA PHE A 452 -5.52 8.62 12.66
C PHE A 452 -6.62 9.67 12.50
N ALA A 453 -7.60 9.38 11.64
CA ALA A 453 -8.77 10.23 11.41
C ALA A 453 -10.05 9.37 11.27
N TRP A 454 -11.20 9.95 11.61
CA TRP A 454 -12.49 9.31 11.30
C TRP A 454 -12.72 9.33 9.78
N LYS A 455 -13.15 8.21 9.22
CA LYS A 455 -13.51 8.05 7.79
C LYS A 455 -14.70 8.92 7.37
N ALA A 456 -15.61 9.16 8.32
CA ALA A 456 -16.70 10.13 8.21
C ALA A 456 -16.72 11.00 9.49
N PRO A 457 -15.91 12.06 9.57
CA PRO A 457 -15.84 12.93 10.73
C PRO A 457 -17.10 13.80 10.82
N ASN A 458 -17.53 14.15 12.03
CA ASN A 458 -18.69 15.02 12.24
C ASN A 458 -18.36 16.46 11.81
N PRO A 459 -19.12 17.09 10.88
CA PRO A 459 -18.83 18.44 10.40
C PRO A 459 -18.88 19.54 11.47
N GLY A 460 -19.52 19.29 12.61
CA GLY A 460 -19.51 20.19 13.77
C GLY A 460 -18.34 19.97 14.73
N ASN A 461 -17.70 18.80 14.71
CA ASN A 461 -16.54 18.46 15.54
C ASN A 461 -15.77 17.25 14.94
N MET A 462 -14.67 17.52 14.25
CA MET A 462 -13.89 16.49 13.54
C MET A 462 -13.32 15.37 14.44
N SER A 463 -13.23 15.59 15.76
CA SER A 463 -12.79 14.56 16.72
C SER A 463 -13.84 13.47 16.98
N LEU A 464 -15.08 13.65 16.50
CA LEU A 464 -16.18 12.69 16.65
C LEU A 464 -16.56 12.06 15.30
N PRO A 465 -17.02 10.80 15.28
CA PRO A 465 -17.59 10.18 14.09
C PRO A 465 -18.99 10.73 13.77
N ASN A 466 -19.42 10.58 12.51
CA ASN A 466 -20.74 11.01 12.04
C ASN A 466 -21.68 9.83 11.72
N ASN A 467 -21.13 8.65 11.44
CA ASN A 467 -21.85 7.48 10.91
C ASN A 467 -21.83 6.23 11.82
N CYS A 468 -21.22 6.31 13.00
CA CYS A 468 -21.21 5.26 14.01
C CYS A 468 -21.43 5.86 15.41
N ASP A 469 -21.79 5.04 16.39
CA ASP A 469 -21.98 5.45 17.78
C ASP A 469 -21.54 4.31 18.73
N GLY A 470 -20.98 4.65 19.88
CA GLY A 470 -20.36 3.69 20.81
C GLY A 470 -19.17 2.91 20.21
N GLY A 471 -18.64 1.92 20.93
CA GLY A 471 -17.45 1.19 20.54
C GLY A 471 -16.17 2.00 20.82
N VAL A 472 -15.34 2.23 19.79
CA VAL A 472 -14.15 3.08 19.88
C VAL A 472 -14.56 4.53 20.17
N ALA A 473 -14.28 5.01 21.39
CA ALA A 473 -14.76 6.30 21.88
C ALA A 473 -13.90 7.52 21.47
N ALA A 474 -12.67 7.30 21.02
CA ALA A 474 -11.72 8.32 20.59
C ALA A 474 -10.77 7.75 19.53
N LEU A 475 -10.17 8.61 18.71
CA LEU A 475 -9.11 8.21 17.79
C LEU A 475 -7.85 7.78 18.57
N PRO A 476 -7.09 6.77 18.10
CA PRO A 476 -5.80 6.40 18.70
C PRO A 476 -4.78 7.54 18.67
N ASP A 477 -3.82 7.49 19.60
CA ASP A 477 -2.65 8.36 19.60
C ASP A 477 -1.74 8.07 18.38
N THR A 478 -1.09 9.11 17.86
CA THR A 478 -0.14 9.02 16.74
C THR A 478 1.02 8.06 17.03
N ILE A 479 1.29 7.11 16.12
CA ILE A 479 2.40 6.16 16.24
C ILE A 479 3.61 6.65 15.43
N ALA A 480 4.68 7.06 16.12
CA ALA A 480 5.98 7.31 15.49
C ALA A 480 6.77 6.00 15.33
N THR A 481 7.37 5.77 14.16
CA THR A 481 8.06 4.51 13.81
C THR A 481 9.26 4.73 12.88
N SER A 482 10.27 3.87 12.97
CA SER A 482 11.45 3.84 12.08
C SER A 482 11.30 2.91 10.86
N ARG A 483 10.07 2.43 10.59
CA ARG A 483 9.74 1.63 9.40
C ARG A 483 9.55 2.56 8.19
N SER A 484 9.82 2.07 6.98
CA SER A 484 9.54 2.80 5.73
C SER A 484 8.06 2.78 5.37
N CYS A 485 7.59 3.76 4.59
CA CYS A 485 6.20 3.82 4.16
C CYS A 485 5.73 2.54 3.42
N ASP A 486 6.55 1.98 2.53
CA ASP A 486 6.32 0.67 1.89
C ASP A 486 6.02 -0.46 2.90
N TRP A 487 6.73 -0.47 4.03
CA TRP A 487 6.52 -1.48 5.07
C TRP A 487 5.24 -1.20 5.83
N ILE A 488 4.96 0.06 6.15
CA ILE A 488 3.75 0.48 6.88
C ILE A 488 2.50 0.13 6.05
N GLU A 489 2.47 0.42 4.75
CA GLU A 489 1.37 0.05 3.85
C GLU A 489 1.20 -1.48 3.77
N ALA A 490 2.30 -2.22 3.51
CA ALA A 490 2.25 -3.67 3.35
C ALA A 490 1.91 -4.46 4.65
N ASN A 491 2.07 -3.85 5.84
CA ASN A 491 1.96 -4.54 7.13
C ASN A 491 0.90 -3.91 8.07
N GLN A 492 -0.18 -3.34 7.53
CA GLN A 492 -1.25 -2.69 8.32
C GLN A 492 -1.72 -3.51 9.53
N ARG A 493 -1.96 -4.82 9.36
CA ARG A 493 -2.40 -5.72 10.44
C ARG A 493 -1.35 -6.00 11.52
N THR A 494 -0.07 -5.71 11.24
CA THR A 494 1.04 -5.94 12.18
C THR A 494 1.24 -4.73 13.09
N TRP A 495 1.19 -3.52 12.54
CA TRP A 495 1.33 -2.29 13.34
C TRP A 495 0.02 -1.80 13.95
N SER A 496 -1.16 -2.19 13.44
CA SER A 496 -2.43 -1.84 14.10
C SER A 496 -2.50 -2.39 15.53
N GLY A 497 -1.91 -3.57 15.79
CA GLY A 497 -1.74 -4.10 17.15
C GLY A 497 -0.82 -3.27 18.06
N TRP A 498 -0.05 -2.33 17.52
CA TRP A 498 0.83 -1.44 18.30
C TRP A 498 0.05 -0.29 18.97
N ILE A 499 -1.21 -0.06 18.57
CA ILE A 499 -2.12 0.92 19.16
C ILE A 499 -2.33 0.63 20.66
N ASP A 500 -2.70 -0.61 21.00
CA ASP A 500 -2.98 -1.01 22.38
C ASP A 500 -1.71 -1.41 23.16
N LYS A 501 -0.70 -1.97 22.48
CA LYS A 501 0.54 -2.45 23.11
C LYS A 501 1.73 -2.35 22.15
N LYS A 502 2.76 -1.60 22.54
CA LYS A 502 4.04 -1.54 21.80
C LYS A 502 4.66 -2.93 21.57
N PRO A 503 5.34 -3.14 20.43
CA PRO A 503 6.04 -4.38 20.13
C PRO A 503 7.22 -4.60 21.08
N GLU A 504 7.68 -5.85 21.18
CA GLU A 504 8.93 -6.20 21.84
C GLU A 504 10.12 -5.86 20.92
N CYS A 505 11.24 -5.42 21.50
CA CYS A 505 12.42 -5.03 20.73
C CYS A 505 13.16 -6.24 20.17
N ASP A 506 13.68 -6.10 18.96
CA ASP A 506 14.49 -7.07 18.23
C ASP A 506 15.58 -6.36 17.39
N SER A 507 16.37 -7.15 16.68
CA SER A 507 17.43 -6.66 15.77
C SER A 507 16.97 -5.74 14.63
N SER A 508 15.67 -5.61 14.36
CA SER A 508 15.14 -4.72 13.34
C SER A 508 14.87 -3.29 13.84
N PHE A 509 14.83 -3.04 15.16
CA PHE A 509 14.63 -1.71 15.75
C PHE A 509 15.93 -0.94 16.05
N TYR A 510 17.09 -1.59 16.00
CA TYR A 510 18.40 -0.93 16.13
C TYR A 510 19.22 -1.00 14.83
N ALA A 511 20.29 -0.20 14.78
CA ALA A 511 21.29 -0.18 13.72
C ALA A 511 22.70 -0.07 14.36
N TYR A 512 23.74 -0.12 13.54
CA TYR A 512 25.12 0.01 14.00
C TYR A 512 25.96 0.94 13.09
N HIS A 513 27.02 1.50 13.66
CA HIS A 513 28.01 2.32 12.96
C HIS A 513 29.42 1.78 13.25
N VAL A 514 30.21 1.55 12.20
CA VAL A 514 31.59 1.04 12.30
C VAL A 514 32.60 2.18 12.15
N SER A 515 33.50 2.36 13.11
CA SER A 515 34.50 3.44 13.08
C SER A 515 35.56 3.27 11.99
N ASP A 516 36.31 4.35 11.70
CA ASP A 516 37.66 4.26 11.13
C ASP A 516 38.62 3.48 12.06
N CYS A 517 39.75 3.04 11.53
CA CYS A 517 40.76 2.32 12.31
C CYS A 517 41.55 3.21 13.28
N ASP A 518 41.79 2.70 14.49
CA ASP A 518 42.49 3.37 15.59
C ASP A 518 44.05 3.33 15.48
N SER A 519 44.75 3.58 16.58
CA SER A 519 46.23 3.50 16.66
C SER A 519 46.79 2.07 16.74
N ASP A 520 45.98 1.12 17.18
CA ASP A 520 46.36 -0.25 17.53
C ASP A 520 45.87 -1.26 16.47
N ALA A 521 45.23 -0.74 15.42
CA ALA A 521 44.71 -1.41 14.23
C ALA A 521 43.43 -2.23 14.48
N TYR A 522 42.52 -1.69 15.29
CA TYR A 522 41.13 -2.13 15.41
C TYR A 522 40.13 -1.07 14.93
N ARG A 523 38.88 -1.47 14.72
CA ARG A 523 37.70 -0.61 14.50
C ARG A 523 36.65 -0.96 15.57
N THR A 524 35.79 -0.01 15.95
CA THR A 524 34.69 -0.22 16.90
C THR A 524 33.34 -0.17 16.19
N VAL A 525 32.50 -1.16 16.43
CA VAL A 525 31.10 -1.24 16.04
C VAL A 525 30.26 -0.73 17.21
N LYS A 526 29.48 0.33 17.01
CA LYS A 526 28.59 0.93 18.01
C LYS A 526 27.14 0.77 17.61
N TYR A 527 26.28 0.30 18.51
CA TYR A 527 24.84 0.13 18.26
C TYR A 527 24.04 1.35 18.70
N PHE A 528 22.91 1.62 18.03
CA PHE A 528 21.96 2.67 18.39
C PHE A 528 20.52 2.30 17.97
N TRP A 529 19.52 2.71 18.75
CA TRP A 529 18.11 2.59 18.36
C TRP A 529 17.79 3.50 17.17
N LYS A 530 17.00 3.02 16.21
CA LYS A 530 16.58 3.81 15.04
C LYS A 530 15.63 4.94 15.43
N LEU A 531 14.72 4.67 16.36
CA LEU A 531 13.88 5.67 17.04
C LEU A 531 14.24 5.67 18.54
N PRO A 532 15.20 6.49 18.99
CA PRO A 532 15.58 6.61 20.40
C PRO A 532 14.55 7.41 21.20
N TYR A 533 14.40 7.12 22.49
CA TYR A 533 13.50 7.87 23.37
C TYR A 533 14.10 9.25 23.72
N ALA A 534 13.31 10.32 23.57
CA ALA A 534 13.81 11.70 23.58
C ALA A 534 14.54 12.13 24.88
N SER A 535 14.22 11.52 26.03
CA SER A 535 14.93 11.79 27.31
C SER A 535 16.05 10.80 27.64
N ASN A 536 16.18 9.67 26.91
CA ASN A 536 17.23 8.69 27.11
C ASN A 536 17.47 7.86 25.84
N ILE A 537 18.56 8.18 25.13
CA ILE A 537 18.98 7.52 23.88
C ILE A 537 19.30 6.03 24.00
N LEU A 538 19.42 5.48 25.22
CA LEU A 538 19.62 4.05 25.47
C LEU A 538 18.32 3.24 25.45
N LEU A 539 17.15 3.90 25.40
CA LEU A 539 15.84 3.28 25.31
C LEU A 539 15.23 3.53 23.92
N SER A 540 14.48 2.56 23.41
CA SER A 540 13.67 2.73 22.20
C SER A 540 12.42 3.55 22.48
N GLY A 541 12.03 4.39 21.53
CA GLY A 541 10.71 5.02 21.48
C GLY A 541 9.65 4.12 20.85
N GLU A 542 10.05 3.17 19.99
CA GLU A 542 9.14 2.36 19.17
C GLU A 542 8.69 1.07 19.87
N CYS A 543 9.60 0.40 20.58
CA CYS A 543 9.41 -0.92 21.18
C CYS A 543 9.68 -0.93 22.69
N SER A 544 9.20 -1.95 23.40
CA SER A 544 9.36 -2.10 24.86
C SER A 544 9.44 -3.57 25.28
N GLY A 545 10.45 -3.93 26.08
CA GLY A 545 10.80 -5.33 26.35
C GLY A 545 11.56 -5.95 25.17
N GLY A 546 11.80 -7.26 25.20
CA GLY A 546 12.61 -7.95 24.19
C GLY A 546 14.12 -7.71 24.34
N ASP A 547 14.83 -7.62 23.22
CA ASP A 547 16.28 -7.45 23.16
C ASP A 547 16.75 -6.11 23.77
N ILE A 548 17.90 -6.15 24.44
CA ILE A 548 18.66 -4.96 24.84
C ILE A 548 19.62 -4.53 23.73
N LEU A 549 19.98 -3.24 23.71
CA LEU A 549 20.95 -2.71 22.75
C LEU A 549 22.32 -3.39 22.97
N PRO A 550 22.96 -4.01 21.95
CA PRO A 550 24.20 -4.76 22.16
C PRO A 550 25.39 -3.88 22.55
N GLU A 551 26.38 -4.47 23.25
CA GLU A 551 27.63 -3.80 23.63
C GLU A 551 28.54 -3.53 22.42
N ASP A 552 29.42 -2.54 22.54
CA ASP A 552 30.40 -2.16 21.51
C ASP A 552 31.36 -3.31 21.17
N VAL A 553 31.42 -3.74 19.91
CA VAL A 553 32.31 -4.81 19.43
C VAL A 553 33.56 -4.24 18.76
N SER A 554 34.73 -4.83 18.99
CA SER A 554 35.98 -4.47 18.30
C SER A 554 36.38 -5.51 17.24
N ILE A 555 36.80 -5.03 16.06
CA ILE A 555 37.13 -5.86 14.88
C ILE A 555 38.50 -5.48 14.30
N ASP A 556 39.16 -6.41 13.61
CA ASP A 556 40.52 -6.22 13.04
C ASP A 556 40.53 -5.25 11.83
N CYS A 557 41.46 -4.29 11.80
CA CYS A 557 41.63 -3.36 10.66
C CYS A 557 42.32 -3.99 9.44
N GLU A 558 41.96 -3.51 8.25
CA GLU A 558 42.38 -4.03 6.94
C GLU A 558 43.76 -3.51 6.48
N TYR A 559 44.31 -2.49 7.15
CA TYR A 559 45.61 -1.90 6.84
C TYR A 559 46.35 -1.48 8.12
N MET A 560 47.67 -1.27 8.05
CA MET A 560 48.44 -0.67 9.16
C MET A 560 48.26 0.85 9.18
N PRO A 561 47.65 1.46 10.21
CA PRO A 561 47.45 2.91 10.28
C PRO A 561 48.78 3.66 10.52
N THR A 562 48.94 4.83 9.88
CA THR A 562 50.14 5.67 10.04
C THR A 562 50.21 6.38 11.41
N SER A 563 49.10 6.41 12.14
CA SER A 563 49.00 6.77 13.55
C SER A 563 49.74 5.78 14.47
N SER A 564 49.86 4.51 14.07
CA SER A 564 50.32 3.43 14.94
C SER A 564 51.78 3.57 15.40
N PRO A 565 52.11 3.28 16.68
CA PRO A 565 53.50 3.24 17.16
C PRO A 565 54.35 2.23 16.36
N THR A 566 53.75 1.12 15.93
CA THR A 566 54.42 0.06 15.16
C THR A 566 54.85 0.55 13.78
N PHE A 567 54.02 1.33 13.09
CA PHE A 567 54.40 1.99 11.84
C PHE A 567 55.57 2.97 12.06
N LYS A 568 55.46 3.84 13.07
CA LYS A 568 56.47 4.86 13.39
C LYS A 568 57.85 4.25 13.69
N ALA A 569 57.89 3.13 14.42
CA ALA A 569 59.13 2.39 14.70
C ALA A 569 59.78 1.82 13.42
N LEU A 570 59.00 1.23 12.52
CA LEU A 570 59.49 0.68 11.26
C LEU A 570 59.91 1.76 10.26
N ALA A 571 59.19 2.89 10.21
CA ALA A 571 59.58 4.06 9.42
C ALA A 571 60.91 4.68 9.92
N ALA A 572 61.12 4.73 11.23
CA ALA A 572 62.41 5.16 11.80
C ALA A 572 63.56 4.21 11.44
N LEU A 573 63.33 2.88 11.48
CA LEU A 573 64.31 1.89 11.02
C LEU A 573 64.62 2.05 9.53
N ALA A 574 63.60 2.28 8.68
CA ALA A 574 63.77 2.55 7.27
C ALA A 574 64.61 3.82 7.02
N ALA A 575 64.37 4.90 7.77
CA ALA A 575 65.17 6.12 7.69
C ALA A 575 66.65 5.87 8.07
N ILE A 576 66.92 5.07 9.10
CA ILE A 576 68.30 4.68 9.49
C ILE A 576 68.97 3.88 8.35
N VAL A 577 68.27 2.94 7.72
CA VAL A 577 68.78 2.19 6.56
C VAL A 577 69.08 3.14 5.39
N ALA A 578 68.20 4.12 5.09
CA ALA A 578 68.45 5.12 4.06
C ALA A 578 69.69 5.98 4.35
N VAL A 579 69.93 6.39 5.60
CA VAL A 579 71.15 7.13 5.99
C VAL A 579 72.40 6.27 5.83
N LEU A 580 72.34 4.97 6.15
CA LEU A 580 73.46 4.04 5.92
C LEU A 580 73.72 3.81 4.43
N LEU A 581 72.69 3.80 3.59
CA LEU A 581 72.80 3.74 2.13
C LEU A 581 73.43 5.02 1.54
N THR A 582 73.03 6.22 1.97
CA THR A 582 73.68 7.47 1.49
C THR A 582 75.14 7.54 1.92
N ALA A 583 75.47 7.17 3.17
CA ALA A 583 76.85 7.08 3.64
C ALA A 583 77.68 6.07 2.80
N ALA A 584 77.12 4.91 2.49
CA ALA A 584 77.73 3.91 1.61
C ALA A 584 78.00 4.47 0.20
N ALA A 585 77.05 5.19 -0.40
CA ALA A 585 77.21 5.81 -1.71
C ALA A 585 78.35 6.84 -1.71
N VAL A 586 78.40 7.73 -0.71
CA VAL A 586 79.46 8.74 -0.57
C VAL A 586 80.85 8.09 -0.43
N VAL A 587 80.97 7.00 0.32
CA VAL A 587 82.24 6.25 0.46
C VAL A 587 82.66 5.60 -0.87
N VAL A 588 81.72 4.95 -1.57
CA VAL A 588 81.99 4.32 -2.88
C VAL A 588 82.39 5.36 -3.94
N ILE A 589 81.76 6.54 -3.96
CA ILE A 589 82.10 7.64 -4.87
C ILE A 589 83.48 8.22 -4.53
N LYS A 590 83.75 8.55 -3.26
CA LYS A 590 85.05 9.11 -2.83
C LYS A 590 86.21 8.15 -3.11
N GLN A 591 86.01 6.84 -2.93
CA GLN A 591 87.05 5.82 -3.14
C GLN A 591 87.01 5.16 -4.54
N ARG A 592 86.25 5.70 -5.51
CA ARG A 592 86.09 5.12 -6.87
C ARG A 592 87.39 4.83 -7.62
N ASN A 593 88.44 5.62 -7.34
CA ASN A 593 89.76 5.49 -7.97
C ASN A 593 90.64 4.39 -7.34
N ALA A 594 90.35 3.96 -6.10
CA ALA A 594 91.16 2.98 -5.39
C ALA A 594 91.09 1.60 -6.09
N PRO A 595 92.22 0.86 -6.20
CA PRO A 595 92.31 -0.32 -7.06
C PRO A 595 91.33 -1.44 -6.68
N ILE A 596 90.99 -1.57 -5.39
CA ILE A 596 90.05 -2.56 -4.86
C ILE A 596 88.62 -2.27 -5.37
N ILE A 597 88.11 -1.05 -5.15
CA ILE A 597 86.77 -0.64 -5.61
C ILE A 597 86.70 -0.56 -7.14
N ARG A 598 87.76 -0.09 -7.80
CA ARG A 598 87.84 -0.03 -9.27
C ARG A 598 87.83 -1.42 -9.92
N ARG A 599 88.46 -2.43 -9.31
CA ARG A 599 88.38 -3.85 -9.74
C ARG A 599 86.96 -4.40 -9.58
N SER A 600 86.31 -4.06 -8.46
CA SER A 600 84.95 -4.49 -8.05
C SER A 600 83.80 -3.79 -8.80
N GLN A 601 84.08 -2.78 -9.63
CA GLN A 601 83.10 -1.94 -10.35
C GLN A 601 82.19 -1.15 -9.41
N TYR A 602 82.63 0.06 -9.04
CA TYR A 602 81.83 1.00 -8.25
C TYR A 602 80.44 1.26 -8.86
N GLU A 603 80.31 1.34 -10.19
CA GLU A 603 79.03 1.51 -10.90
C GLU A 603 77.97 0.48 -10.48
N MET A 604 78.37 -0.79 -10.33
CA MET A 604 77.45 -1.86 -9.93
C MET A 604 77.12 -1.79 -8.44
N LEU A 605 78.04 -1.29 -7.60
CA LEU A 605 77.78 -1.06 -6.18
C LEU A 605 76.83 0.14 -5.98
N LEU A 606 76.96 1.19 -6.79
CA LEU A 606 76.05 2.34 -6.77
C LEU A 606 74.64 1.96 -7.24
N LEU A 607 74.51 1.10 -8.25
CA LEU A 607 73.19 0.54 -8.64
C LEU A 607 72.57 -0.29 -7.51
N MET A 608 73.33 -1.15 -6.82
CA MET A 608 72.81 -1.88 -5.67
C MET A 608 72.34 -0.95 -4.54
N ILE A 609 73.06 0.14 -4.28
CA ILE A 609 72.66 1.16 -3.30
C ILE A 609 71.38 1.89 -3.77
N PHE A 610 71.29 2.25 -5.05
CA PHE A 610 70.09 2.86 -5.63
C PHE A 610 68.85 1.95 -5.49
N GLY A 611 69.00 0.66 -5.75
CA GLY A 611 67.97 -0.34 -5.50
C GLY A 611 67.56 -0.46 -4.03
N GLY A 612 68.50 -0.26 -3.10
CA GLY A 612 68.24 -0.22 -1.67
C GLY A 612 67.33 0.92 -1.23
N PHE A 613 67.31 2.06 -1.94
CA PHE A 613 66.35 3.12 -1.66
C PHE A 613 64.92 2.74 -2.09
N PHE A 614 64.76 2.00 -3.21
CA PHE A 614 63.44 1.49 -3.60
C PHE A 614 62.91 0.44 -2.62
N THR A 615 63.73 -0.50 -2.14
CA THR A 615 63.28 -1.49 -1.13
C THR A 615 62.97 -0.84 0.22
N THR A 616 63.73 0.19 0.61
CA THR A 616 63.46 0.99 1.81
C THR A 616 62.18 1.82 1.67
N GLY A 617 61.93 2.40 0.49
CA GLY A 617 60.68 3.11 0.18
C GLY A 617 59.46 2.18 0.19
N ALA A 618 59.59 0.97 -0.36
CA ALA A 618 58.54 -0.05 -0.30
C ALA A 618 58.16 -0.40 1.14
N ALA A 619 59.14 -0.56 2.03
CA ALA A 619 58.91 -0.87 3.45
C ALA A 619 58.07 0.19 4.18
N VAL A 620 58.03 1.45 3.70
CA VAL A 620 57.15 2.52 4.22
C VAL A 620 55.82 2.56 3.46
N ALA A 621 55.85 2.47 2.12
CA ALA A 621 54.67 2.63 1.27
C ALA A 621 53.60 1.54 1.43
N TYR A 622 53.93 0.37 2.01
CA TYR A 622 52.97 -0.69 2.29
C TYR A 622 52.06 -0.44 3.51
N ALA A 623 52.31 0.59 4.32
CA ALA A 623 51.39 1.06 5.35
C ALA A 623 50.42 2.14 4.83
N GLY A 624 49.44 2.51 5.67
CA GLY A 624 48.44 3.53 5.38
C GLY A 624 47.21 3.00 4.64
N ARG A 625 46.11 3.75 4.77
CA ARG A 625 44.81 3.48 4.11
C ARG A 625 45.01 3.32 2.60
N PRO A 626 44.42 2.31 1.94
CA PRO A 626 44.42 2.20 0.50
C PRO A 626 43.94 3.48 -0.18
N THR A 627 44.72 3.95 -1.16
CA THR A 627 44.42 5.09 -2.02
C THR A 627 45.04 4.77 -3.39
N GLY A 628 44.49 5.28 -4.49
CA GLY A 628 44.99 4.94 -5.84
C GLY A 628 46.51 5.09 -5.99
N MET A 629 47.07 6.20 -5.51
CA MET A 629 48.53 6.42 -5.49
C MET A 629 49.30 5.36 -4.70
N LEU A 630 48.84 4.96 -3.51
CA LEU A 630 49.51 3.93 -2.72
C LEU A 630 49.36 2.54 -3.34
N CYS A 631 48.19 2.22 -3.88
CA CYS A 631 47.92 0.94 -4.54
C CYS A 631 48.79 0.73 -5.78
N GLY A 632 49.01 1.76 -6.59
CA GLY A 632 49.99 1.72 -7.69
C GLY A 632 51.45 1.69 -7.20
N ILE A 633 51.87 2.56 -6.29
CA ILE A 633 53.31 2.70 -5.98
C ILE A 633 53.90 1.49 -5.22
N ARG A 634 53.08 0.77 -4.44
CA ARG A 634 53.46 -0.42 -3.65
C ARG A 634 54.18 -1.49 -4.48
N PRO A 635 53.57 -2.13 -5.50
CA PRO A 635 54.23 -3.16 -6.31
C PRO A 635 55.43 -2.62 -7.11
N VAL A 636 55.39 -1.37 -7.57
CA VAL A 636 56.47 -0.74 -8.33
C VAL A 636 57.75 -0.64 -7.50
N LEU A 637 57.68 -0.13 -6.26
CA LEU A 637 58.86 0.03 -5.41
C LEU A 637 59.55 -1.31 -5.09
N VAL A 638 58.78 -2.36 -4.82
CA VAL A 638 59.31 -3.72 -4.59
C VAL A 638 59.96 -4.26 -5.87
N CYS A 639 59.26 -4.17 -7.02
CA CYS A 639 59.75 -4.71 -8.28
C CYS A 639 61.01 -3.99 -8.78
N MET A 640 61.04 -2.67 -8.71
CA MET A 640 62.19 -1.85 -9.11
C MET A 640 63.37 -2.06 -8.17
N GLY A 641 63.13 -2.14 -6.85
CA GLY A 641 64.17 -2.47 -5.87
C GLY A 641 64.81 -3.84 -6.15
N PHE A 642 64.00 -4.88 -6.33
CA PHE A 642 64.48 -6.21 -6.70
C PHE A 642 65.31 -6.19 -7.99
N THR A 643 64.77 -5.63 -9.08
CA THR A 643 65.46 -5.60 -10.40
C THR A 643 66.78 -4.84 -10.33
N THR A 644 66.84 -3.73 -9.59
CA THR A 644 68.07 -2.93 -9.47
C THR A 644 69.15 -3.69 -8.69
N ILE A 645 68.83 -4.22 -7.49
CA ILE A 645 69.78 -4.94 -6.64
C ILE A 645 70.20 -6.26 -7.30
N PHE A 646 69.23 -7.07 -7.72
CA PHE A 646 69.48 -8.40 -8.26
C PHE A 646 70.05 -8.36 -9.67
N GLY A 647 69.61 -7.42 -10.53
CA GLY A 647 70.20 -7.21 -11.84
C GLY A 647 71.68 -6.82 -11.76
N ALA A 648 72.07 -5.97 -10.79
CA ALA A 648 73.47 -5.65 -10.55
C ALA A 648 74.28 -6.86 -10.05
N LEU A 649 73.70 -7.73 -9.21
CA LEU A 649 74.31 -9.02 -8.81
C LEU A 649 74.49 -9.96 -10.01
N VAL A 650 73.45 -10.19 -10.81
CA VAL A 650 73.49 -10.98 -12.05
C VAL A 650 74.60 -10.49 -12.97
N MET A 651 74.73 -9.18 -13.16
CA MET A 651 75.74 -8.61 -14.05
C MET A 651 77.17 -8.69 -13.50
N LYS A 652 77.36 -8.66 -12.18
CA LYS A 652 78.65 -9.04 -11.57
C LYS A 652 78.97 -10.51 -11.81
N SER A 653 78.04 -11.43 -11.52
CA SER A 653 78.24 -12.86 -11.73
C SER A 653 78.53 -13.21 -13.19
N LEU A 654 77.78 -12.63 -14.14
CA LEU A 654 77.98 -12.82 -15.58
C LEU A 654 79.34 -12.32 -16.07
N ARG A 655 79.87 -11.22 -15.51
CA ARG A 655 81.21 -10.73 -15.84
C ARG A 655 82.28 -11.71 -15.33
N VAL A 656 82.20 -12.16 -14.09
CA VAL A 656 83.16 -13.13 -13.52
C VAL A 656 83.12 -14.43 -14.33
N TYR A 657 81.94 -14.97 -14.60
CA TYR A 657 81.76 -16.15 -15.44
C TYR A 657 82.41 -16.01 -16.82
N ARG A 658 82.17 -14.88 -17.53
CA ARG A 658 82.77 -14.62 -18.85
C ARG A 658 84.29 -14.45 -18.82
N VAL A 659 84.87 -14.00 -17.71
CA VAL A 659 86.33 -13.81 -17.56
C VAL A 659 87.04 -15.12 -17.26
N PHE A 660 86.42 -16.03 -16.48
CA PHE A 660 87.09 -17.24 -15.99
C PHE A 660 86.67 -18.55 -16.68
N MET A 661 85.48 -18.64 -17.31
CA MET A 661 84.95 -19.91 -17.83
C MET A 661 84.79 -20.00 -19.36
N LYS A 662 85.03 -18.91 -20.12
CA LYS A 662 85.12 -19.00 -21.60
C LYS A 662 86.56 -19.25 -22.05
N SER A 663 86.83 -20.46 -22.50
CA SER A 663 88.15 -20.96 -22.96
C SER A 663 88.82 -20.12 -24.07
N ALA A 664 88.06 -19.33 -24.84
CA ALA A 664 88.63 -18.45 -25.86
C ALA A 664 89.33 -17.23 -25.24
N MET A 665 90.67 -17.26 -25.17
CA MET A 665 91.54 -16.17 -24.69
C MET A 665 91.55 -14.94 -25.62
N LYS A 666 90.42 -14.23 -25.70
CA LYS A 666 90.29 -12.91 -26.32
C LYS A 666 89.84 -11.91 -25.26
N ARG A 667 90.63 -10.85 -25.04
CA ARG A 667 90.42 -9.86 -23.96
C ARG A 667 89.19 -8.97 -24.21
N VAL A 668 87.98 -9.51 -24.04
CA VAL A 668 86.73 -8.77 -24.21
C VAL A 668 86.59 -7.72 -23.12
N LYS A 669 86.80 -6.45 -23.48
CA LYS A 669 86.51 -5.29 -22.63
C LYS A 669 85.00 -5.16 -22.47
N VAL A 670 84.46 -5.68 -21.36
CA VAL A 670 83.05 -5.48 -20.98
C VAL A 670 82.84 -4.01 -20.63
N THR A 671 82.37 -3.23 -21.59
CA THR A 671 82.10 -1.79 -21.48
C THR A 671 80.87 -1.53 -20.62
N LEU A 672 80.83 -0.40 -19.90
CA LEU A 672 79.68 0.02 -19.07
C LEU A 672 78.35 -0.03 -19.84
N PHE A 673 78.35 0.44 -21.10
CA PHE A 673 77.20 0.36 -22.00
C PHE A 673 76.65 -1.06 -22.19
N THR A 674 77.52 -2.08 -22.28
CA THR A 674 77.09 -3.49 -22.36
C THR A 674 76.38 -3.92 -21.08
N ILE A 675 76.79 -3.39 -19.92
CA ILE A 675 76.20 -3.76 -18.63
C ILE A 675 74.85 -3.09 -18.45
N LEU A 676 74.77 -1.78 -18.73
CA LEU A 676 73.52 -1.03 -18.74
C LEU A 676 72.52 -1.62 -19.74
N LYS A 677 72.95 -2.11 -20.91
CA LYS A 677 72.07 -2.79 -21.87
C LYS A 677 71.42 -4.07 -21.30
N PHE A 678 72.13 -4.89 -20.53
CA PHE A 678 71.53 -6.07 -19.91
C PHE A 678 70.58 -5.71 -18.75
N LEU A 679 70.93 -4.72 -17.93
CA LEU A 679 70.03 -4.24 -16.87
C LEU A 679 68.77 -3.58 -17.46
N ALA A 680 68.90 -2.85 -18.57
CA ALA A 680 67.77 -2.28 -19.31
C ALA A 680 66.82 -3.35 -19.85
N ILE A 681 67.31 -4.52 -20.28
CA ILE A 681 66.43 -5.64 -20.67
C ILE A 681 65.58 -6.12 -19.48
N PHE A 682 66.13 -6.15 -18.26
CA PHE A 682 65.36 -6.52 -17.08
C PHE A 682 64.28 -5.48 -16.72
N TYR A 683 64.62 -4.18 -16.79
CA TYR A 683 63.63 -3.11 -16.63
C TYR A 683 62.60 -3.06 -17.74
N VAL A 684 62.95 -3.36 -19.00
CA VAL A 684 61.97 -3.40 -20.11
C VAL A 684 60.92 -4.48 -19.87
N GLY A 685 61.30 -5.65 -19.33
CA GLY A 685 60.32 -6.65 -18.89
C GLY A 685 59.39 -6.13 -17.79
N ASP A 686 59.94 -5.47 -16.76
CA ASP A 686 59.13 -4.85 -15.71
C ASP A 686 58.17 -3.78 -16.25
N ILE A 687 58.68 -2.88 -17.10
CA ILE A 687 57.93 -1.76 -17.68
C ILE A 687 56.81 -2.25 -18.60
N ILE A 688 57.05 -3.28 -19.42
CA ILE A 688 56.00 -3.87 -20.27
C ILE A 688 54.88 -4.46 -19.40
N ILE A 689 55.21 -5.16 -18.32
CA ILE A 689 54.19 -5.74 -17.42
C ILE A 689 53.43 -4.64 -16.66
N PHE A 690 54.10 -3.60 -16.16
CA PHE A 690 53.44 -2.49 -15.48
C PHE A 690 52.58 -1.62 -16.42
N ILE A 691 53.01 -1.35 -17.65
CA ILE A 691 52.18 -0.65 -18.65
C ILE A 691 50.97 -1.51 -19.01
N GLY A 692 51.16 -2.81 -19.25
CA GLY A 692 50.05 -3.73 -19.53
C GLY A 692 49.04 -3.80 -18.37
N TRP A 693 49.53 -3.86 -17.13
CA TRP A 693 48.70 -3.87 -15.93
C TRP A 693 47.91 -2.56 -15.79
N TYR A 694 48.58 -1.40 -15.80
CA TYR A 694 47.93 -0.11 -15.58
C TYR A 694 47.02 0.34 -16.74
N ALA A 695 47.23 -0.17 -17.96
CA ALA A 695 46.36 0.12 -19.10
C ALA A 695 45.11 -0.78 -19.17
N ALA A 696 45.09 -1.91 -18.45
CA ALA A 696 43.99 -2.87 -18.49
C ALA A 696 43.21 -2.98 -17.16
N ASP A 697 43.90 -2.81 -16.03
CA ASP A 697 43.41 -3.16 -14.69
C ASP A 697 44.21 -2.43 -13.60
N TYR A 698 44.11 -1.10 -13.53
CA TYR A 698 44.84 -0.30 -12.55
C TYR A 698 44.44 -0.72 -11.11
N PRO A 699 45.41 -0.93 -10.19
CA PRO A 699 45.09 -1.35 -8.83
C PRO A 699 44.46 -0.20 -8.02
N GLU A 700 43.15 -0.27 -7.80
CA GLU A 700 42.36 0.76 -7.13
C GLU A 700 42.00 0.39 -5.67
N PRO A 701 41.67 1.36 -4.81
CA PRO A 701 41.15 1.11 -3.47
C PRO A 701 39.70 0.63 -3.55
N THR A 702 39.50 -0.68 -3.59
CA THR A 702 38.17 -1.31 -3.63
C THR A 702 37.61 -1.50 -2.22
N ILE A 703 36.33 -1.19 -2.05
CA ILE A 703 35.56 -1.56 -0.86
C ILE A 703 34.89 -2.90 -1.13
N THR A 704 35.07 -3.86 -0.23
CA THR A 704 34.44 -5.17 -0.25
C THR A 704 33.65 -5.36 1.04
N THR A 705 32.32 -5.32 0.93
CA THR A 705 31.39 -5.62 2.01
C THR A 705 31.41 -7.13 2.27
N GLU A 706 31.89 -7.55 3.44
CA GLU A 706 31.85 -8.95 3.88
C GLU A 706 30.96 -9.09 5.12
N GLU A 707 30.35 -10.26 5.33
CA GLU A 707 29.72 -10.58 6.62
C GLU A 707 30.78 -10.58 7.73
N ALA A 708 30.44 -10.01 8.89
CA ALA A 708 31.33 -10.02 10.04
C ALA A 708 31.30 -11.39 10.73
N SER A 709 32.47 -11.89 11.14
CA SER A 709 32.58 -13.08 11.99
C SER A 709 32.39 -12.76 13.48
N GLU A 710 32.48 -11.48 13.83
CA GLU A 710 32.53 -10.95 15.19
C GLU A 710 31.18 -10.40 15.68
N PHE A 711 30.24 -10.11 14.78
CA PHE A 711 28.88 -9.66 15.11
C PHE A 711 27.89 -9.93 13.97
N HIS A 712 26.59 -9.87 14.24
CA HIS A 712 25.55 -10.03 13.21
C HIS A 712 25.41 -8.75 12.37
N GLY A 713 26.15 -8.69 11.27
CA GLY A 713 26.10 -7.59 10.30
C GLY A 713 27.16 -7.73 9.21
N THR A 714 27.36 -6.66 8.46
CA THR A 714 28.36 -6.56 7.39
C THR A 714 29.39 -5.48 7.71
N VAL A 715 30.61 -5.67 7.19
CA VAL A 715 31.72 -4.72 7.34
C VAL A 715 32.33 -4.45 5.98
N ASP A 716 32.36 -3.16 5.64
CA ASP A 716 33.10 -2.64 4.49
C ASP A 716 34.59 -2.67 4.76
N LYS A 717 35.28 -3.60 4.10
CA LYS A 717 36.74 -3.76 4.14
C LYS A 717 37.38 -3.05 2.95
N ILE A 718 38.42 -2.27 3.18
CA ILE A 718 39.10 -1.51 2.11
C ILE A 718 40.45 -2.16 1.79
N SER A 719 40.65 -2.55 0.52
CA SER A 719 41.91 -3.13 0.05
C SER A 719 42.36 -2.56 -1.31
N CYS A 720 43.63 -2.77 -1.68
CA CYS A 720 44.09 -2.48 -3.04
C CYS A 720 43.79 -3.71 -3.91
N SER A 721 42.82 -3.62 -4.82
CA SER A 721 42.42 -4.74 -5.68
C SER A 721 42.62 -4.43 -7.17
N SER A 722 42.67 -5.50 -7.96
CA SER A 722 42.61 -5.51 -9.42
C SER A 722 41.64 -6.61 -9.82
N SER A 723 40.92 -6.44 -10.94
CA SER A 723 39.94 -7.40 -11.44
C SER A 723 40.52 -8.81 -11.64
N SER A 724 41.81 -8.90 -11.96
CA SER A 724 42.50 -10.14 -12.33
C SER A 724 43.87 -10.27 -11.69
N PHE A 725 44.12 -11.40 -11.01
CA PHE A 725 45.44 -11.72 -10.43
C PHE A 725 46.57 -11.92 -11.47
N ILE A 726 46.23 -11.93 -12.76
CA ILE A 726 47.10 -12.32 -13.87
C ILE A 726 48.38 -11.47 -13.97
N PHE A 727 48.30 -10.14 -13.78
CA PHE A 727 49.46 -9.26 -13.86
C PHE A 727 50.42 -9.47 -12.68
N THR A 728 49.89 -9.67 -11.48
CA THR A 728 50.65 -10.06 -10.28
C THR A 728 51.36 -11.40 -10.49
N ALA A 729 50.68 -12.40 -11.07
CA ALA A 729 51.28 -13.69 -11.42
C ALA A 729 52.39 -13.56 -12.48
N LEU A 730 52.20 -12.73 -13.51
CA LEU A 730 53.20 -12.45 -14.54
C LEU A 730 54.46 -11.76 -13.96
N LEU A 731 54.29 -10.80 -13.04
CA LEU A 731 55.41 -10.19 -12.31
C LEU A 731 56.17 -11.23 -11.49
N ILE A 732 55.48 -12.07 -10.71
CA ILE A 732 56.10 -13.14 -9.90
C ILE A 732 56.85 -14.14 -10.78
N PHE A 733 56.26 -14.58 -11.89
CA PHE A 733 56.89 -15.47 -12.86
C PHE A 733 58.16 -14.86 -13.47
N TRP A 734 58.09 -13.59 -13.88
CA TRP A 734 59.24 -12.84 -14.39
C TRP A 734 60.36 -12.69 -13.35
N LYS A 735 60.05 -12.31 -12.11
CA LYS A 735 61.04 -12.25 -11.02
C LYS A 735 61.66 -13.63 -10.75
N THR A 736 60.88 -14.70 -10.84
CA THR A 736 61.35 -16.08 -10.66
C THR A 736 62.34 -16.49 -11.74
N ILE A 737 62.08 -16.17 -13.03
CA ILE A 737 63.03 -16.40 -14.14
C ILE A 737 64.34 -15.66 -13.89
N LEU A 738 64.27 -14.38 -13.50
CA LEU A 738 65.47 -13.59 -13.16
C LEU A 738 66.25 -14.23 -12.01
N LEU A 739 65.56 -14.63 -10.93
CA LEU A 739 66.16 -15.25 -9.74
C LEU A 739 66.91 -16.55 -10.10
N VAL A 740 66.28 -17.45 -10.86
CA VAL A 740 66.89 -18.71 -11.32
C VAL A 740 68.14 -18.44 -12.17
N LEU A 741 68.08 -17.48 -13.11
CA LEU A 741 69.23 -17.08 -13.93
C LEU A 741 70.39 -16.56 -13.07
N GLY A 742 70.11 -15.71 -12.09
CA GLY A 742 71.13 -15.17 -11.18
C GLY A 742 71.72 -16.19 -10.23
N LEU A 743 70.91 -17.12 -9.71
CA LEU A 743 71.34 -18.23 -8.88
C LEU A 743 72.27 -19.17 -9.67
N TYR A 744 71.89 -19.55 -10.89
CA TYR A 744 72.69 -20.38 -11.79
C TYR A 744 74.05 -19.74 -12.11
N LEU A 745 74.06 -18.48 -12.54
CA LEU A 745 75.31 -17.75 -12.84
C LEU A 745 76.20 -17.59 -11.61
N SER A 746 75.62 -17.39 -10.42
CA SER A 746 76.37 -17.22 -9.17
C SER A 746 76.91 -18.54 -8.62
N PHE A 747 76.18 -19.65 -8.82
CA PHE A 747 76.64 -21.00 -8.50
C PHE A 747 77.88 -21.40 -9.32
N LEU A 748 77.91 -21.05 -10.61
CA LEU A 748 79.04 -21.35 -11.50
C LEU A 748 80.35 -20.65 -11.08
N ILE A 749 80.28 -19.44 -10.52
CA ILE A 749 81.48 -18.66 -10.15
C ILE A 749 81.99 -18.88 -8.71
N ARG A 750 81.27 -19.67 -7.89
CA ARG A 750 81.52 -19.77 -6.44
C ARG A 750 82.93 -20.24 -6.07
N ASN A 751 83.56 -21.07 -6.92
CA ASN A 751 84.88 -21.68 -6.70
C ASN A 751 85.99 -21.11 -7.64
N VAL A 752 85.83 -19.88 -8.15
CA VAL A 752 86.88 -19.18 -8.92
C VAL A 752 88.13 -18.92 -8.04
N SER A 753 89.30 -18.80 -8.68
CA SER A 753 90.61 -18.76 -8.02
C SER A 753 90.79 -17.66 -6.96
N VAL A 754 91.70 -17.90 -6.03
CA VAL A 754 91.94 -17.11 -4.79
C VAL A 754 92.26 -15.63 -5.06
N ASP A 755 92.73 -15.29 -6.26
CA ASP A 755 92.99 -13.91 -6.72
C ASP A 755 91.72 -13.04 -6.85
N PHE A 756 90.53 -13.66 -6.87
CA PHE A 756 89.24 -12.99 -7.03
C PHE A 756 88.33 -13.17 -5.81
N GLN A 757 88.78 -12.67 -4.64
CA GLN A 757 88.12 -12.74 -3.33
C GLN A 757 86.70 -12.09 -3.23
N GLU A 758 86.05 -11.74 -4.35
CA GLU A 758 84.68 -11.19 -4.37
C GLU A 758 83.59 -12.26 -4.63
N SER A 759 83.90 -13.39 -5.28
CA SER A 759 82.88 -14.37 -5.69
C SER A 759 82.06 -15.00 -4.54
N PRO A 760 82.61 -15.31 -3.34
CA PRO A 760 81.79 -15.89 -2.26
C PRO A 760 80.75 -14.89 -1.72
N TRP A 761 81.09 -13.60 -1.69
CA TRP A 761 80.22 -12.53 -1.21
C TRP A 761 79.06 -12.27 -2.18
N ILE A 762 79.34 -12.30 -3.50
CA ILE A 762 78.29 -12.22 -4.54
C ILE A 762 77.31 -13.40 -4.42
N PHE A 763 77.82 -14.62 -4.25
CA PHE A 763 76.97 -15.81 -4.05
C PHE A 763 76.14 -15.69 -2.76
N GLY A 764 76.74 -15.25 -1.66
CA GLY A 764 76.04 -14.99 -0.40
C GLY A 764 74.89 -13.98 -0.54
N SER A 765 75.12 -12.85 -1.21
CA SER A 765 74.06 -11.85 -1.48
C SER A 765 72.92 -12.41 -2.32
N VAL A 766 73.19 -13.27 -3.30
CA VAL A 766 72.16 -13.93 -4.12
C VAL A 766 71.34 -14.94 -3.30
N VAL A 767 71.97 -15.66 -2.37
CA VAL A 767 71.26 -16.54 -1.41
C VAL A 767 70.38 -15.73 -0.45
N VAL A 768 70.82 -14.55 0.01
CA VAL A 768 69.99 -13.68 0.87
C VAL A 768 68.75 -13.17 0.14
N VAL A 769 68.84 -12.83 -1.15
CA VAL A 769 67.66 -12.47 -1.97
C VAL A 769 66.71 -13.67 -2.11
N LEU A 770 67.23 -14.87 -2.39
CA LEU A 770 66.41 -16.09 -2.45
C LEU A 770 65.65 -16.33 -1.14
N VAL A 771 66.31 -16.24 0.02
CA VAL A 771 65.66 -16.39 1.33
C VAL A 771 64.58 -15.32 1.55
N GLY A 772 64.84 -14.06 1.22
CA GLY A 772 63.85 -12.99 1.31
C GLY A 772 62.60 -13.26 0.48
N CYS A 773 62.76 -13.68 -0.79
CA CYS A 773 61.63 -14.04 -1.65
C CYS A 773 60.84 -15.26 -1.14
N VAL A 774 61.53 -16.29 -0.62
CA VAL A 774 60.92 -17.51 -0.08
C VAL A 774 60.18 -17.25 1.24
N LEU A 775 60.56 -16.24 2.02
CA LEU A 775 59.83 -15.84 3.23
C LEU A 775 58.59 -15.00 2.92
N VAL A 776 58.67 -14.06 1.97
CA VAL A 776 57.56 -13.13 1.69
C VAL A 776 56.42 -13.81 0.94
N MET A 777 56.68 -14.56 -0.13
CA MET A 777 55.60 -15.02 -1.03
C MET A 777 54.59 -15.99 -0.40
N PRO A 778 54.96 -16.92 0.50
CA PRO A 778 53.98 -17.72 1.23
C PRO A 778 53.11 -16.86 2.15
N MET A 779 53.69 -15.86 2.82
CA MET A 779 52.97 -14.97 3.74
C MET A 779 52.04 -13.99 3.03
N SER A 780 52.28 -13.66 1.75
CA SER A 780 51.41 -12.78 0.98
C SER A 780 50.25 -13.47 0.27
N TYR A 781 50.27 -14.81 0.12
CA TYR A 781 49.27 -15.55 -0.69
C TYR A 781 48.73 -16.85 -0.08
N LEU A 782 49.36 -17.43 0.94
CA LEU A 782 48.97 -18.74 1.50
C LEU A 782 48.51 -18.71 2.96
N VAL A 783 48.68 -17.58 3.67
CA VAL A 783 48.35 -17.45 5.09
C VAL A 783 47.44 -16.25 5.31
N ARG A 784 46.21 -16.49 5.80
CA ARG A 784 45.34 -15.40 6.29
C ARG A 784 45.89 -14.92 7.63
N MET A 785 46.27 -13.65 7.70
CA MET A 785 46.86 -12.97 8.85
C MET A 785 46.26 -11.57 8.98
N ARG A 786 46.25 -11.01 10.20
CA ARG A 786 45.96 -9.59 10.42
C ARG A 786 46.86 -8.71 9.55
N ALA A 787 46.30 -7.69 8.90
CA ALA A 787 47.04 -6.82 7.98
C ALA A 787 48.23 -6.12 8.66
N ALA A 788 48.07 -5.75 9.93
CA ALA A 788 49.14 -5.22 10.78
C ALA A 788 50.33 -6.19 10.92
N THR A 789 50.06 -7.48 11.17
CA THR A 789 51.09 -8.53 11.29
C THR A 789 51.82 -8.76 9.96
N TYR A 790 51.09 -8.81 8.85
CA TYR A 790 51.66 -8.96 7.51
C TYR A 790 52.60 -7.80 7.16
N TYR A 791 52.18 -6.55 7.40
CA TYR A 791 53.01 -5.36 7.18
C TYR A 791 54.33 -5.41 7.96
N VAL A 792 54.29 -5.76 9.26
CA VAL A 792 55.49 -5.86 10.10
C VAL A 792 56.47 -6.90 9.54
N PHE A 793 55.97 -8.06 9.14
CA PHE A 793 56.80 -9.14 8.57
C PHE A 793 57.46 -8.72 7.25
N LEU A 794 56.69 -8.08 6.35
CA LEU A 794 57.17 -7.57 5.07
C LEU A 794 58.24 -6.50 5.24
N ALA A 795 57.97 -5.46 6.03
CA ALA A 795 58.88 -4.32 6.24
C ALA A 795 60.20 -4.77 6.88
N CYS A 796 60.14 -5.60 7.93
CA CYS A 796 61.34 -6.18 8.55
C CYS A 796 62.16 -7.00 7.55
N THR A 797 61.53 -7.87 6.75
CA THR A 797 62.24 -8.72 5.79
C THR A 797 62.94 -7.89 4.71
N LEU A 798 62.28 -6.88 4.15
CA LEU A 798 62.86 -5.98 3.14
C LEU A 798 64.07 -5.21 3.68
N LEU A 799 63.96 -4.61 4.87
CA LEU A 799 65.03 -3.81 5.47
C LEU A 799 66.24 -4.67 5.88
N ILE A 800 66.00 -5.82 6.53
CA ILE A 800 67.06 -6.75 6.95
C ILE A 800 67.79 -7.33 5.73
N CYS A 801 67.07 -7.79 4.71
CA CYS A 801 67.70 -8.32 3.49
C CYS A 801 68.55 -7.25 2.80
N THR A 802 68.04 -6.02 2.67
CA THR A 802 68.79 -4.88 2.09
C THR A 802 70.08 -4.61 2.85
N MET A 803 70.01 -4.55 4.19
CA MET A 803 71.18 -4.34 5.05
C MET A 803 72.23 -5.46 4.94
N VAL A 804 71.80 -6.74 4.94
CA VAL A 804 72.73 -7.88 4.82
C VAL A 804 73.38 -7.92 3.44
N ILE A 805 72.62 -7.72 2.36
CA ILE A 805 73.16 -7.68 0.99
C ILE A 805 74.23 -6.59 0.84
N MET A 806 73.95 -5.38 1.34
CA MET A 806 74.89 -4.26 1.29
C MET A 806 76.11 -4.48 2.20
N GLY A 807 75.92 -5.09 3.37
CA GLY A 807 77.00 -5.49 4.28
C GLY A 807 77.99 -6.44 3.61
N LEU A 808 77.49 -7.57 3.09
CA LEU A 808 78.31 -8.57 2.38
C LEU A 808 79.09 -7.96 1.20
N MET A 809 78.48 -7.02 0.47
CA MET A 809 79.06 -6.45 -0.75
C MET A 809 80.02 -5.28 -0.54
N LEU A 810 80.00 -4.62 0.62
CA LEU A 810 80.86 -3.46 0.91
C LEU A 810 81.88 -3.71 2.03
N VAL A 811 81.47 -4.31 3.14
CA VAL A 811 82.28 -4.41 4.37
C VAL A 811 83.64 -5.08 4.13
N PRO A 812 83.76 -6.23 3.41
CA PRO A 812 85.06 -6.84 3.12
C PRO A 812 86.02 -5.91 2.35
N LYS A 813 85.49 -5.05 1.48
CA LYS A 813 86.28 -4.12 0.65
C LYS A 813 86.78 -2.94 1.46
N LEU A 814 85.94 -2.41 2.36
CA LEU A 814 86.33 -1.32 3.26
C LEU A 814 87.43 -1.74 4.25
N PHE A 815 87.40 -2.98 4.75
CA PHE A 815 88.50 -3.52 5.56
C PHE A 815 89.81 -3.64 4.76
N ARG A 816 89.79 -4.24 3.57
CA ARG A 816 90.98 -4.32 2.69
C ARG A 816 91.52 -2.95 2.27
N LEU A 817 90.65 -1.95 2.12
CA LEU A 817 91.05 -0.57 1.81
C LEU A 817 91.78 0.11 2.97
N LYS A 818 91.36 -0.13 4.22
CA LYS A 818 92.12 0.30 5.40
C LYS A 818 93.48 -0.39 5.47
N GLU A 819 93.51 -1.72 5.32
CA GLU A 819 94.71 -2.55 5.40
C GLU A 819 95.81 -2.13 4.40
N VAL A 820 95.45 -1.87 3.14
CA VAL A 820 96.40 -1.34 2.13
C VAL A 820 96.79 0.11 2.42
N GLY A 821 95.90 0.92 3.00
CA GLY A 821 96.18 2.30 3.42
C GLY A 821 97.23 2.40 4.52
N THR A 822 97.27 1.45 5.46
CA THR A 822 98.30 1.39 6.50
C THR A 822 99.67 1.07 5.93
N VAL A 823 99.77 0.14 4.97
CA VAL A 823 101.05 -0.27 4.36
C VAL A 823 101.65 0.84 3.50
N SER A 824 100.83 1.61 2.77
CA SER A 824 101.33 2.69 1.89
C SER A 824 101.86 3.92 2.64
N SER A 825 101.59 4.05 3.95
CA SER A 825 102.06 5.18 4.77
C SER A 825 103.35 4.88 5.55
N GLY A 826 103.94 3.69 5.37
CA GLY A 826 105.03 3.17 6.19
C GLY A 826 106.24 2.65 5.42
N SER A 827 106.88 3.48 4.59
CA SER A 827 108.20 3.13 4.02
C SER A 827 109.10 4.34 3.78
N SER A 828 110.12 4.49 4.62
CA SER A 828 111.29 5.34 4.36
C SER A 828 112.43 4.95 5.30
N LYS A 829 113.33 4.08 4.78
CA LYS A 829 114.52 3.52 5.47
C LYS A 829 114.14 2.51 6.59
N SER A 830 114.90 1.44 6.84
CA SER A 830 116.23 1.06 6.36
C SER A 830 116.31 -0.44 5.96
N VAL A 831 117.44 -0.85 5.38
CA VAL A 831 117.74 -2.23 4.95
C VAL A 831 118.47 -3.00 6.06
N VAL A 832 117.96 -4.18 6.44
CA VAL A 832 118.74 -5.25 7.11
C VAL A 832 118.32 -6.62 6.54
N SER A 833 119.25 -7.57 6.52
CA SER A 833 119.18 -8.86 5.82
C SER A 833 118.38 -9.97 6.54
N VAL A 834 117.57 -10.68 5.75
CA VAL A 834 117.29 -12.14 5.75
C VAL A 834 117.69 -12.96 6.99
N ARG A 835 116.70 -13.64 7.59
CA ARG A 835 116.84 -15.06 7.95
C ARG A 835 115.51 -15.81 7.86
N SER A 836 115.51 -16.99 7.25
CA SER A 836 114.33 -17.87 7.15
C SER A 836 114.26 -18.86 8.31
N ARG A 837 113.05 -19.37 8.57
CA ARG A 837 112.85 -20.79 8.93
C ARG A 837 111.42 -21.26 8.59
N HIS A 838 111.25 -22.57 8.53
CA HIS A 838 110.14 -23.27 7.88
C HIS A 838 109.17 -23.94 8.87
N SER A 839 107.89 -24.01 8.48
CA SER A 839 106.86 -25.06 8.68
C SER A 839 106.89 -26.06 9.86
N LEU A 840 105.68 -26.37 10.39
CA LEU A 840 105.07 -27.69 10.73
C LEU A 840 103.66 -27.37 11.33
N LEU A 841 102.48 -27.98 11.06
CA LEU A 841 101.98 -29.36 10.76
C LEU A 841 102.17 -30.33 11.95
N SER A 842 101.18 -31.10 12.46
CA SER A 842 99.74 -31.39 12.13
C SER A 842 98.93 -31.57 13.46
N ALA A 843 97.72 -32.12 13.68
CA ALA A 843 96.71 -32.95 12.95
C ALA A 843 95.25 -32.50 13.37
N LYS A 844 94.05 -33.08 13.14
CA LYS A 844 93.41 -34.44 13.00
C LYS A 844 93.22 -35.17 14.35
N SER A 845 92.05 -35.73 14.77
CA SER A 845 90.79 -36.23 14.14
C SER A 845 89.58 -36.14 15.14
N ARG A 846 88.28 -35.91 14.81
CA ARG A 846 87.15 -36.84 14.46
C ARG A 846 87.19 -38.26 15.12
N SER A 847 86.13 -38.94 15.61
CA SER A 847 84.64 -38.75 15.76
C SER A 847 84.01 -39.99 16.54
N ILE A 848 82.70 -40.35 16.76
CA ILE A 848 81.33 -39.97 16.29
C ILE A 848 80.15 -40.60 17.16
N LEU A 849 78.96 -39.95 17.26
CA LEU A 849 77.52 -40.42 17.49
C LEU A 849 76.91 -41.17 18.75
N ASN A 850 75.55 -41.03 18.85
CA ASN A 850 74.46 -41.85 19.49
C ASN A 850 74.03 -41.64 20.99
N VAL A 851 72.74 -41.76 21.45
CA VAL A 851 71.36 -41.62 20.84
C VAL A 851 70.20 -41.60 21.92
N ASN A 852 69.07 -40.90 21.62
CA ASN A 852 67.63 -40.89 22.09
C ASN A 852 67.07 -40.90 23.56
N ASP A 853 66.17 -39.92 23.81
CA ASP A 853 64.76 -39.93 24.33
C ASP A 853 64.34 -40.38 25.77
N ALA A 854 63.05 -40.15 26.11
CA ALA A 854 62.58 -39.79 27.47
C ALA A 854 61.11 -40.14 27.80
N ALA A 855 60.77 -40.21 29.11
CA ALA A 855 59.48 -39.81 29.73
C ALA A 855 59.53 -39.96 31.28
N GLY A 856 58.93 -39.03 32.04
CA GLY A 856 58.80 -39.12 33.51
C GLY A 856 58.46 -37.78 34.19
N ASN A 857 57.62 -37.77 35.23
CA ASN A 857 56.97 -36.54 35.75
C ASN A 857 57.06 -36.40 37.28
N SER A 858 57.80 -35.41 37.81
CA SER A 858 57.57 -34.80 39.15
C SER A 858 58.50 -33.61 39.50
N THR A 859 57.89 -32.55 40.05
CA THR A 859 58.41 -31.54 41.02
C THR A 859 59.87 -30.98 40.96
N ALA A 860 59.98 -29.75 40.42
CA ALA A 860 60.77 -28.59 40.91
C ALA A 860 62.34 -28.65 40.99
N PRO A 861 63.05 -27.50 41.06
CA PRO A 861 63.01 -26.39 40.09
C PRO A 861 64.43 -25.93 39.62
N GLY A 862 64.63 -25.57 38.33
CA GLY A 862 65.95 -25.05 37.91
C GLY A 862 66.19 -24.65 36.42
N SER A 863 65.90 -23.39 36.07
CA SER A 863 66.67 -22.53 35.12
C SER A 863 67.28 -23.05 33.78
N ARG A 864 66.64 -22.61 32.65
CA ARG A 864 67.21 -22.04 31.39
C ARG A 864 67.76 -22.91 30.22
N ARG A 865 67.06 -22.76 29.07
CA ARG A 865 67.52 -22.52 27.66
C ARG A 865 68.35 -23.57 26.88
N SER A 866 67.79 -24.12 25.79
CA SER A 866 68.10 -23.76 24.37
C SER A 866 67.26 -24.61 23.37
N SER A 867 67.39 -24.42 22.04
CA SER A 867 66.51 -24.97 20.99
C SER A 867 67.23 -25.56 19.74
N GLN A 868 66.59 -26.51 19.02
CA GLN A 868 66.36 -26.54 17.54
C GLN A 868 65.93 -27.94 16.97
N GLN A 869 64.89 -27.95 16.10
CA GLN A 869 64.73 -28.59 14.75
C GLN A 869 65.25 -30.05 14.46
N THR A 870 64.64 -30.95 13.63
CA THR A 870 63.58 -30.88 12.59
C THR A 870 63.11 -32.28 12.03
N VAL A 871 61.91 -32.32 11.39
CA VAL A 871 61.53 -33.11 10.15
C VAL A 871 61.12 -34.62 10.17
N GLN A 872 59.81 -34.86 9.90
CA GLN A 872 59.11 -35.90 9.06
C GLN A 872 59.31 -37.43 9.35
N VAL A 873 58.54 -38.42 8.84
CA VAL A 873 57.64 -38.59 7.65
C VAL A 873 56.40 -39.51 7.92
N LYS A 874 55.32 -39.33 7.12
CA LYS A 874 54.14 -40.19 6.73
C LYS A 874 54.29 -41.76 6.77
N PRO A 875 53.21 -42.61 6.61
CA PRO A 875 51.84 -42.34 6.08
C PRO A 875 50.62 -43.05 6.77
N LEU A 876 49.43 -42.88 6.16
CA LEU A 876 48.15 -43.65 6.12
C LEU A 876 48.06 -45.02 6.85
N HIS A 877 46.92 -45.44 7.43
CA HIS A 877 45.66 -45.72 6.69
C HIS A 877 44.33 -45.57 7.50
N ASN A 878 43.19 -45.69 6.79
CA ASN A 878 41.80 -45.44 7.23
C ASN A 878 41.10 -46.58 8.01
N LEU A 879 39.94 -46.22 8.62
CA LEU A 879 38.79 -47.06 9.07
C LEU A 879 39.05 -47.91 10.36
N GLU A 880 38.06 -48.27 11.19
CA GLU A 880 36.59 -48.37 10.95
C GLU A 880 35.71 -48.28 12.24
N THR A 881 34.44 -47.85 12.07
CA THR A 881 33.21 -48.19 12.87
C THR A 881 32.92 -47.72 14.32
N ILE A 882 31.59 -47.67 14.62
CA ILE A 882 30.88 -47.80 15.94
C ILE A 882 30.95 -46.56 16.88
N THR A 883 29.88 -46.08 17.55
CA THR A 883 28.48 -46.55 17.79
C THR A 883 27.45 -45.40 17.66
N ASN A 884 26.15 -45.69 17.58
CA ASN A 884 25.07 -44.71 17.79
C ASN A 884 23.79 -45.37 18.36
N SER A 885 23.27 -44.95 19.53
CA SER A 885 22.02 -45.48 20.14
C SER A 885 21.57 -44.75 21.42
N SER A 886 20.24 -44.57 21.60
CA SER A 886 19.49 -44.24 22.87
C SER A 886 19.85 -42.94 23.62
N SER A 887 18.98 -42.29 24.41
CA SER A 887 17.49 -42.16 24.53
C SER A 887 17.23 -40.99 25.53
N SER A 888 16.05 -40.53 25.96
CA SER A 888 14.60 -40.83 25.77
C SER A 888 13.86 -39.53 26.21
N ALA A 889 12.83 -39.03 25.53
CA ALA A 889 11.44 -39.53 25.53
C ALA A 889 10.76 -39.55 26.93
N ASN A 890 10.17 -38.41 27.30
CA ASN A 890 8.81 -38.26 27.83
C ASN A 890 8.36 -36.79 27.71
#